data_AF-A0A150TWD6-F1
#
_entry.id   AF-A0A150TWD6-F1
#
_cell.length_a   1.000
_cell.length_b   1.000
_cell.length_c   1.000
_cell.angle_alpha   90.00
_cell.angle_beta   90.00
_cell.angle_gamma   90.00
#
_symmetry.space_group_name_H-M   'P 1'
#
loop_
_entity.id
_entity.type
_entity.pdbx_description
1 polymer ?
#
loop_
_entity_poly.entity_id
_entity_poly.type
_entity_poly.pdbx_seq_one_letter_code
_entity_poly.pdbx_strand_id
1 'polypeptide(L)'
;RPAAALLGLCALAGHAAALAAPTDGPAQPIPDPGKPVASSDDTSAIAVNPANLSFLPGTELRWTWVSTGSASPLPARGHAFALGVPLWFVSTGLRFDFLDPPRAAPAPFDSPSRWFRWGLALDTGPGFAFGTTLGWGSSDAPALDGYFSLTSGITLRPFTWLSLSAVARDWNRPENRLGEALERSYDFGVAVRPVGGRRALEIGLETAYVENSDPDRSGTFTPRATLGLRVPYVGTLRGDVTLRDLASEDGPEVAAMAGLDVNVGGLQVSGGGVFGDAVTKSGTGFYTSVALRSFSEPGVRRLARVVRVRLDSTPGVRRHTRLLQQLWRLAEAPEVSGVALVLRAEPASSLAHAEEVADAIRNLRSHGKKVLCHLEDAGGRALHVCSHADAIAMNPAGGLRFSGISSSYFYFGGLLKKLGVQADLVRIGPHKLAAEQFARESSTQVGKDDHQALVDQLSGSFLDAVSAGRRIPVEELERRLARGPFLAQEARQSGLVDLLAYDDELGRVIDEVMGRASRVVDDDAGDEAPERWGYSPKIALVYLDGDMIDGESRSIPLLGVKLAGSYTIAGALRRAREDHNVRAVVLRVETGGGSTLASDVILREAILTARVKPLIVSMGSQAASGGYYASVAGGQIFANRSTITGSIGIFYGKVDVTGLLQKLGVSIETHRSSPRADAESIYRPFTDDEREQLGVKVKQLYDRFVARVAEGRRMRPDEVDAVARGRVWTGAQALERRLVDRVGGLREALAEARRLGQLPDDAPVLSLPEEDTSLLGYALSLVGLSAQAQGELATATIPPVMLDAARALTPFLVFGADRPLARSEFAGEISFGAPATAREDEPAPPSFEER
;
A
#
# COMPACT_ATOMS: atom_id res chain seq x y z
N ARG A 1 4.26 27.28 -36.68
CA ARG A 1 4.18 28.76 -36.68
C ARG A 1 3.05 29.17 -35.73
N PRO A 2 3.32 29.08 -34.42
CA PRO A 2 3.36 30.26 -33.56
C PRO A 2 4.53 30.12 -32.57
N ALA A 3 5.70 30.60 -32.95
CA ALA A 3 6.88 30.71 -32.08
C ALA A 3 7.59 32.06 -32.24
N ALA A 4 7.12 32.89 -33.17
CA ALA A 4 7.70 34.20 -33.50
C ALA A 4 6.87 35.38 -32.96
N ALA A 5 5.81 35.13 -32.20
CA ALA A 5 4.92 36.17 -31.68
C ALA A 5 5.19 36.58 -30.22
N LEU A 6 6.14 35.92 -29.53
CA LEU A 6 6.46 36.23 -28.12
C LEU A 6 7.76 37.04 -27.92
N LEU A 7 8.54 37.28 -28.97
CA LEU A 7 9.80 38.03 -28.90
C LEU A 7 9.67 39.52 -29.30
N GLY A 8 8.47 39.98 -29.65
CA GLY A 8 8.23 41.28 -30.29
C GLY A 8 7.76 42.43 -29.39
N LEU A 9 7.82 42.31 -28.06
CA LEU A 9 7.23 43.29 -27.14
C LEU A 9 8.22 44.00 -26.20
N CYS A 10 9.53 43.80 -26.34
CA CYS A 10 10.54 44.39 -25.44
C CYS A 10 11.35 45.55 -26.03
N ALA A 11 10.90 46.17 -27.11
CA ALA A 11 11.57 47.35 -27.65
C ALA A 11 10.63 48.56 -27.57
N LEU A 12 10.81 49.41 -26.54
CA LEU A 12 10.70 50.88 -26.62
C LEU A 12 10.88 51.55 -25.23
N ALA A 13 11.61 52.68 -25.26
CA ALA A 13 11.99 53.63 -24.20
C ALA A 13 13.17 53.16 -23.31
N GLY A 14 14.27 53.91 -23.11
CA GLY A 14 14.56 55.33 -23.31
C GLY A 14 15.27 55.85 -22.05
N HIS A 15 16.55 56.22 -22.19
CA HIS A 15 17.54 56.60 -21.15
C HIS A 15 17.07 57.45 -19.95
N ALA A 16 17.48 57.05 -18.73
CA ALA A 16 18.02 57.93 -17.67
C ALA A 16 18.61 57.11 -16.48
N ALA A 17 19.76 57.56 -15.97
CA ALA A 17 20.65 56.93 -15.00
C ALA A 17 20.01 56.49 -13.65
N ALA A 18 20.52 55.37 -13.08
CA ALA A 18 21.12 55.24 -11.75
C ALA A 18 21.54 53.77 -11.48
N LEU A 19 22.78 53.57 -11.02
CA LEU A 19 23.38 52.29 -10.63
C LEU A 19 22.71 51.71 -9.37
N ALA A 20 22.05 50.55 -9.49
CA ALA A 20 21.93 49.48 -8.49
C ALA A 20 21.09 48.33 -9.08
N ALA A 21 21.66 47.14 -9.24
CA ALA A 21 20.95 45.96 -9.76
C ALA A 21 19.88 45.48 -8.73
N PRO A 22 18.58 45.41 -9.05
CA PRO A 22 17.51 45.09 -8.08
C PRO A 22 17.39 43.63 -7.62
N THR A 23 18.41 42.79 -7.80
CA THR A 23 18.30 41.35 -7.52
C THR A 23 19.02 40.87 -6.27
N ASP A 24 19.67 41.76 -5.51
CA ASP A 24 20.42 41.43 -4.29
C ASP A 24 19.93 42.22 -3.06
N GLY A 25 18.61 42.32 -2.87
CA GLY A 25 18.03 43.02 -1.72
C GLY A 25 18.38 42.38 -0.35
N PRO A 26 18.21 43.11 0.77
CA PRO A 26 18.55 42.67 2.13
C PRO A 26 17.90 41.35 2.58
N ALA A 27 16.77 40.99 1.97
CA ALA A 27 15.98 39.80 2.26
C ALA A 27 16.36 38.56 1.44
N GLN A 28 17.37 38.66 0.56
CA GLN A 28 17.82 37.53 -0.24
C GLN A 28 18.42 36.41 0.65
N PRO A 29 17.94 35.16 0.52
CA PRO A 29 18.53 34.02 1.21
C PRO A 29 19.86 33.62 0.57
N ILE A 30 20.62 32.77 1.25
CA ILE A 30 21.77 32.11 0.62
C ILE A 30 21.23 31.25 -0.55
N PRO A 31 21.75 31.39 -1.78
CA PRO A 31 21.25 30.68 -2.94
C PRO A 31 21.37 29.16 -2.74
N ASP A 32 20.31 28.43 -3.10
CA ASP A 32 20.38 26.98 -3.28
C ASP A 32 20.54 26.66 -4.79
N PRO A 33 21.71 26.20 -5.23
CA PRO A 33 22.01 26.08 -6.66
C PRO A 33 21.13 25.03 -7.36
N GLY A 34 20.67 25.35 -8.58
CA GLY A 34 19.81 24.47 -9.37
C GLY A 34 18.47 24.11 -8.72
N LYS A 35 17.98 24.94 -7.78
CA LYS A 35 16.66 24.82 -7.15
C LYS A 35 15.71 25.87 -7.73
N PRO A 36 14.76 25.48 -8.61
CA PRO A 36 13.80 26.40 -9.20
C PRO A 36 12.55 26.56 -8.33
N VAL A 37 11.79 27.64 -8.54
CA VAL A 37 10.55 27.90 -7.79
C VAL A 37 9.45 26.85 -8.03
N ALA A 38 9.48 26.19 -9.19
CA ALA A 38 8.42 25.26 -9.60
C ALA A 38 8.62 23.81 -9.12
N SER A 39 9.82 23.39 -8.71
CA SER A 39 10.10 21.95 -8.44
C SER A 39 11.02 21.66 -7.25
N SER A 40 11.32 22.66 -6.43
CA SER A 40 12.13 22.48 -5.22
C SER A 40 11.35 21.79 -4.11
N ASP A 41 11.27 20.46 -4.18
CA ASP A 41 10.58 19.57 -3.23
C ASP A 41 11.50 19.14 -2.07
N ASP A 42 12.24 20.10 -1.51
CA ASP A 42 13.19 19.89 -0.41
C ASP A 42 13.23 21.14 0.50
N THR A 43 14.12 21.16 1.49
CA THR A 43 14.16 22.27 2.47
C THR A 43 14.53 23.63 1.88
N SER A 44 15.05 23.71 0.64
CA SER A 44 15.21 24.98 -0.07
C SER A 44 13.87 25.67 -0.34
N ALA A 45 12.74 24.94 -0.36
CA ALA A 45 11.40 25.49 -0.50
C ALA A 45 11.07 26.60 0.51
N ILE A 46 11.63 26.54 1.73
CA ILE A 46 11.42 27.57 2.76
C ILE A 46 11.82 28.95 2.25
N ALA A 47 12.88 29.00 1.45
CA ALA A 47 13.44 30.23 0.89
C ALA A 47 12.97 30.49 -0.56
N VAL A 48 12.83 29.44 -1.38
CA VAL A 48 12.57 29.56 -2.81
C VAL A 48 11.06 29.64 -3.12
N ASN A 49 10.26 28.71 -2.61
CA ASN A 49 8.81 28.71 -2.78
C ASN A 49 8.15 27.91 -1.64
N PRO A 50 7.57 28.58 -0.63
CA PRO A 50 7.05 27.88 0.54
C PRO A 50 5.92 26.89 0.22
N ALA A 51 5.20 27.05 -0.90
CA ALA A 51 4.18 26.09 -1.30
C ALA A 51 4.76 24.68 -1.47
N ASN A 52 5.98 24.55 -2.00
CA ASN A 52 6.58 23.24 -2.25
C ASN A 52 6.94 22.47 -0.98
N LEU A 53 6.87 23.08 0.21
CA LEU A 53 6.99 22.35 1.47
C LEU A 53 5.94 21.26 1.60
N SER A 54 4.73 21.44 1.03
CA SER A 54 3.70 20.39 1.04
C SER A 54 4.07 19.15 0.21
N PHE A 55 5.10 19.25 -0.64
CA PHE A 55 5.61 18.14 -1.44
C PHE A 55 6.88 17.52 -0.88
N LEU A 56 7.28 17.88 0.34
CA LEU A 56 8.39 17.25 1.03
C LEU A 56 8.10 15.74 1.17
N PRO A 57 8.96 14.86 0.62
CA PRO A 57 8.74 13.42 0.72
C PRO A 57 8.86 12.88 2.15
N GLY A 58 9.56 13.61 3.02
CA GLY A 58 9.82 13.25 4.40
C GLY A 58 10.62 14.34 5.09
N THR A 59 11.05 14.05 6.32
CA THR A 59 11.88 14.98 7.10
C THR A 59 13.25 15.14 6.46
N GLU A 60 13.72 16.38 6.33
CA GLU A 60 15.06 16.70 5.83
C GLU A 60 15.70 17.77 6.71
N LEU A 61 16.97 17.55 7.08
CA LEU A 61 17.87 18.55 7.66
C LEU A 61 18.99 18.84 6.66
N ARG A 62 19.20 20.10 6.30
CA ARG A 62 20.18 20.54 5.31
C ARG A 62 21.09 21.63 5.88
N TRP A 63 22.36 21.56 5.51
CA TRP A 63 23.32 22.64 5.61
C TRP A 63 23.79 23.02 4.21
N THR A 64 23.84 24.31 3.89
CA THR A 64 24.36 24.85 2.63
C THR A 64 25.39 25.94 2.95
N TRP A 65 26.50 25.93 2.22
CA TRP A 65 27.55 26.95 2.29
C TRP A 65 27.88 27.44 0.90
N VAL A 66 27.91 28.76 0.72
CA VAL A 66 28.26 29.43 -0.54
C VAL A 66 29.40 30.40 -0.27
N SER A 67 30.41 30.39 -1.13
CA SER A 67 31.58 31.25 -1.03
C SER A 67 31.96 31.82 -2.40
N THR A 68 32.13 33.14 -2.47
CA THR A 68 32.60 33.85 -3.65
C THR A 68 33.90 34.60 -3.33
N GLY A 69 34.68 34.94 -4.36
CA GLY A 69 35.92 35.69 -4.20
C GLY A 69 35.70 37.07 -3.57
N SER A 70 36.71 37.63 -2.91
CA SER A 70 36.59 38.92 -2.21
C SER A 70 36.24 40.11 -3.10
N ALA A 71 36.45 39.99 -4.42
CA ALA A 71 36.11 40.97 -5.44
C ALA A 71 34.70 40.79 -6.02
N SER A 72 33.89 39.90 -5.44
CA SER A 72 32.51 39.62 -5.87
C SER A 72 31.58 40.76 -5.45
N PRO A 73 30.78 41.32 -6.37
CA PRO A 73 29.74 42.26 -6.01
C PRO A 73 28.52 41.57 -5.39
N LEU A 74 28.36 40.24 -5.53
CA LEU A 74 27.24 39.50 -4.95
C LEU A 74 27.38 39.38 -3.42
N PRO A 75 26.41 39.90 -2.62
CA PRO A 75 26.45 39.83 -1.16
C PRO A 75 26.02 38.47 -0.59
N ALA A 76 25.57 37.55 -1.45
CA ALA A 76 24.94 36.29 -1.09
C ALA A 76 25.93 35.14 -0.79
N ARG A 77 26.81 35.35 0.19
CA ARG A 77 27.80 34.38 0.72
C ARG A 77 27.45 34.01 2.16
N GLY A 78 27.71 32.77 2.58
CA GLY A 78 27.60 32.38 3.98
C GLY A 78 27.05 30.97 4.21
N HIS A 79 26.46 30.74 5.38
CA HIS A 79 25.93 29.43 5.80
C HIS A 79 24.41 29.45 6.00
N ALA A 80 23.71 28.44 5.49
CA ALA A 80 22.30 28.21 5.72
C ALA A 80 22.08 26.85 6.39
N PHE A 81 21.18 26.79 7.37
CA PHE A 81 20.72 25.56 8.01
C PHE A 81 19.20 25.50 7.89
N ALA A 82 18.66 24.40 7.37
CA ALA A 82 17.24 24.24 7.12
C ALA A 82 16.72 22.88 7.60
N LEU A 83 15.59 22.86 8.30
CA LEU A 83 14.88 21.66 8.73
C LEU A 83 13.45 21.70 8.19
N GLY A 84 13.02 20.67 7.49
CA GLY A 84 11.66 20.52 6.97
C GLY A 84 11.02 19.25 7.51
N VAL A 85 9.74 19.34 7.90
CA VAL A 85 8.97 18.22 8.46
C VAL A 85 7.56 18.23 7.84
N PRO A 86 7.16 17.17 7.11
CA PRO A 86 5.78 16.98 6.72
C PRO A 86 4.95 16.47 7.91
N LEU A 87 3.83 17.13 8.19
CA LEU A 87 2.82 16.71 9.17
C LEU A 87 1.50 16.40 8.45
N TRP A 88 0.48 15.91 9.16
CA TRP A 88 -0.67 15.29 8.49
C TRP A 88 -1.43 16.20 7.50
N PHE A 89 -1.55 17.52 7.78
CA PHE A 89 -2.32 18.48 6.94
C PHE A 89 -1.49 19.70 6.53
N VAL A 90 -0.28 19.80 7.05
CA VAL A 90 0.60 20.97 6.92
C VAL A 90 2.01 20.44 6.89
N SER A 91 2.84 21.03 6.05
CA SER A 91 4.28 20.88 6.15
C SER A 91 4.89 22.15 6.69
N THR A 92 5.88 22.02 7.56
CA THR A 92 6.55 23.16 8.20
C THR A 92 8.05 23.06 8.00
N GLY A 93 8.72 24.20 7.98
CA GLY A 93 10.17 24.23 7.94
C GLY A 93 10.77 25.45 8.61
N LEU A 94 11.93 25.28 9.22
CA LEU A 94 12.72 26.36 9.81
C LEU A 94 14.03 26.51 9.03
N ARG A 95 14.43 27.74 8.76
CA ARG A 95 15.71 28.05 8.11
C ARG A 95 16.41 29.20 8.79
N PHE A 96 17.72 29.07 8.94
CA PHE A 96 18.63 30.09 9.48
C PHE A 96 19.70 30.38 8.44
N ASP A 97 19.82 31.64 8.00
CA ASP A 97 20.85 32.10 7.09
C ASP A 97 21.80 33.05 7.82
N PHE A 98 23.10 32.82 7.68
CA PHE A 98 24.18 33.65 8.20
C PHE A 98 24.97 34.19 7.01
N LEU A 99 24.69 35.43 6.61
CA LEU A 99 25.30 36.08 5.46
C LEU A 99 26.57 36.83 5.90
N ASP A 100 27.64 36.61 5.15
CA ASP A 100 28.95 37.22 5.35
C ASP A 100 29.45 37.75 3.98
N PRO A 101 29.06 38.97 3.59
CA PRO A 101 29.26 39.46 2.24
C PRO A 101 30.75 39.69 1.92
N PRO A 102 31.16 39.59 0.65
CA PRO A 102 32.50 39.98 0.20
C PRO A 102 32.79 41.46 0.45
N ARG A 103 34.06 41.83 0.64
CA ARG A 103 34.48 43.23 0.84
C ARG A 103 34.13 44.16 -0.32
N ALA A 104 34.00 43.63 -1.53
CA ALA A 104 33.63 44.38 -2.73
C ALA A 104 32.11 44.47 -2.94
N ALA A 105 31.30 43.90 -2.06
CA ALA A 105 29.85 44.10 -2.10
C ALA A 105 29.54 45.59 -1.90
N PRO A 106 28.58 46.15 -2.64
CA PRO A 106 28.22 47.56 -2.50
C PRO A 106 27.52 47.80 -1.16
N ALA A 107 27.82 48.91 -0.48
CA ALA A 107 27.07 49.34 0.69
C ALA A 107 25.58 49.56 0.33
N PRO A 108 24.62 49.22 1.21
CA PRO A 108 24.78 48.73 2.58
C PRO A 108 25.00 47.21 2.70
N PHE A 109 25.15 46.48 1.59
CA PHE A 109 25.25 45.02 1.53
C PHE A 109 26.64 44.46 1.84
N ASP A 110 27.56 45.31 2.27
CA ASP A 110 28.92 44.98 2.70
C ASP A 110 28.99 44.58 4.18
N SER A 111 27.86 44.57 4.88
CA SER A 111 27.75 44.22 6.30
C SER A 111 27.11 42.85 6.54
N PRO A 112 27.60 42.05 7.51
CA PRO A 112 27.00 40.75 7.83
C PRO A 112 25.54 40.86 8.24
N SER A 113 24.73 39.87 7.87
CA SER A 113 23.31 39.81 8.23
C SER A 113 22.86 38.39 8.55
N ARG A 114 21.78 38.27 9.31
CA ARG A 114 21.24 37.00 9.80
C ARG A 114 19.75 36.98 9.54
N TRP A 115 19.25 35.84 9.08
CA TRP A 115 17.82 35.64 8.85
C TRP A 115 17.32 34.38 9.51
N PHE A 116 16.21 34.49 10.22
CA PHE A 116 15.39 33.36 10.65
C PHE A 116 14.13 33.31 9.79
N ARG A 117 13.81 32.14 9.25
CA ARG A 117 12.64 31.92 8.39
C ARG A 117 11.84 30.73 8.88
N TRP A 118 10.53 30.88 8.97
CA TRP A 118 9.57 29.82 9.29
C TRP A 118 8.57 29.67 8.15
N GLY A 119 8.67 28.57 7.42
CA GLY A 119 7.77 28.19 6.34
C GLY A 119 6.64 27.28 6.82
N LEU A 120 5.44 27.51 6.29
CA LEU A 120 4.23 26.73 6.51
C LEU A 120 3.54 26.51 5.16
N ALA A 121 3.13 25.28 4.86
CA ALA A 121 2.37 24.95 3.66
C ALA A 121 1.20 24.04 3.97
N LEU A 122 0.05 24.29 3.34
CA LEU A 122 -1.13 23.44 3.44
C LEU A 122 -0.95 22.22 2.54
N ASP A 123 -1.13 21.03 3.10
CA ASP A 123 -1.20 19.80 2.31
C ASP A 123 -2.62 19.65 1.74
N THR A 124 -2.74 19.91 0.43
CA THR A 124 -4.00 19.76 -0.32
C THR A 124 -3.96 18.60 -1.31
N GLY A 125 -2.95 17.74 -1.19
CA GLY A 125 -2.66 16.66 -2.13
C GLY A 125 -1.60 17.01 -3.18
N PRO A 126 -1.30 16.09 -4.11
CA PRO A 126 -0.11 16.19 -4.96
C PRO A 126 -0.22 17.20 -6.12
N GLY A 127 -1.42 17.74 -6.38
CA GLY A 127 -1.71 18.59 -7.55
C GLY A 127 -1.72 20.09 -7.27
N PHE A 128 -1.90 20.52 -6.02
CA PHE A 128 -1.96 21.93 -5.63
C PHE A 128 -1.28 22.12 -4.29
N ALA A 129 -0.65 23.28 -4.11
CA ALA A 129 -0.06 23.68 -2.86
C ALA A 129 -0.13 25.19 -2.68
N PHE A 130 -0.31 25.60 -1.43
CA PHE A 130 -0.17 26.98 -0.98
C PHE A 130 0.71 26.99 0.26
N GLY A 131 1.63 27.96 0.34
CA GLY A 131 2.47 28.13 1.51
C GLY A 131 2.90 29.57 1.73
N THR A 132 3.34 29.84 2.95
CA THR A 132 3.86 31.12 3.41
C THR A 132 5.14 30.91 4.21
N THR A 133 6.10 31.82 4.06
CA THR A 133 7.27 31.96 4.92
C THR A 133 7.22 33.30 5.64
N LEU A 134 7.41 33.22 6.96
CA LEU A 134 7.65 34.35 7.86
C LEU A 134 9.16 34.52 8.04
N GLY A 135 9.71 35.70 7.78
CA GLY A 135 11.15 35.97 7.86
C GLY A 135 11.48 37.12 8.81
N TRP A 136 12.52 36.97 9.63
CA TRP A 136 13.06 38.02 10.50
C TRP A 136 14.53 38.23 10.19
N GLY A 137 14.88 39.44 9.76
CA GLY A 137 16.24 39.85 9.42
C GLY A 137 16.89 40.70 10.52
N SER A 138 18.17 40.43 10.79
CA SER A 138 18.96 41.26 11.70
C SER A 138 20.39 41.48 11.21
N SER A 139 20.93 42.67 11.48
CA SER A 139 22.29 43.07 11.12
C SER A 139 22.82 44.12 12.10
N ASP A 140 24.15 44.25 12.18
CA ASP A 140 24.76 45.37 12.90
C ASP A 140 24.65 46.70 12.11
N ALA A 141 24.38 46.62 10.79
CA ALA A 141 24.11 47.78 9.95
C ALA A 141 22.61 48.16 10.02
N PRO A 142 22.25 49.39 10.45
CA PRO A 142 20.84 49.80 10.58
C PRO A 142 20.02 49.67 9.30
N ALA A 143 20.64 49.83 8.13
CA ALA A 143 20.00 49.68 6.82
C ALA A 143 19.61 48.23 6.47
N LEU A 144 20.20 47.24 7.15
CA LEU A 144 19.95 45.81 6.97
C LEU A 144 19.21 45.15 8.15
N ASP A 145 18.92 45.91 9.21
CA ASP A 145 18.41 45.38 10.47
C ASP A 145 16.91 45.67 10.66
N GLY A 146 16.21 44.74 11.31
CA GLY A 146 14.82 44.93 11.75
C GLY A 146 13.74 44.49 10.76
N TYR A 147 14.09 43.88 9.63
CA TYR A 147 13.11 43.45 8.63
C TYR A 147 12.22 42.31 9.13
N PHE A 148 10.92 42.42 8.83
CA PHE A 148 9.95 41.32 8.93
C PHE A 148 9.31 41.06 7.57
N SER A 149 9.64 39.93 6.95
CA SER A 149 9.22 39.56 5.59
C SER A 149 8.09 38.52 5.59
N LEU A 150 7.12 38.73 4.71
CA LEU A 150 6.12 37.75 4.32
C LEU A 150 6.31 37.37 2.86
N THR A 151 6.55 36.08 2.62
CA THR A 151 6.60 35.48 1.28
C THR A 151 5.52 34.42 1.17
N SER A 152 4.72 34.45 0.10
CA SER A 152 3.66 33.47 -0.14
C SER A 152 3.78 32.88 -1.53
N GLY A 153 3.51 31.58 -1.68
CA GLY A 153 3.64 30.88 -2.94
C GLY A 153 2.45 29.99 -3.23
N ILE A 154 2.25 29.71 -4.52
CA ILE A 154 1.38 28.67 -5.03
C ILE A 154 2.14 27.78 -6.00
N THR A 155 1.81 26.49 -6.00
CA THR A 155 2.29 25.52 -6.98
C THR A 155 1.15 24.67 -7.52
N LEU A 156 1.09 24.48 -8.83
CA LEU A 156 0.11 23.68 -9.56
C LEU A 156 0.82 22.59 -10.37
N ARG A 157 0.42 21.34 -10.17
CA ARG A 157 0.93 20.14 -10.84
C ARG A 157 -0.19 19.39 -11.55
N PRO A 158 -0.71 19.94 -12.68
CA PRO A 158 -1.86 19.37 -13.37
C PRO A 158 -1.55 18.01 -14.03
N PHE A 159 -0.27 17.73 -14.30
CA PHE A 159 0.19 16.50 -14.95
C PHE A 159 1.44 15.95 -14.27
N THR A 160 1.77 14.69 -14.55
CA THR A 160 2.96 14.02 -13.99
C THR A 160 4.29 14.62 -14.44
N TRP A 161 4.27 15.43 -15.49
CA TRP A 161 5.44 16.00 -16.13
C TRP A 161 5.48 17.53 -16.11
N LEU A 162 4.49 18.23 -15.56
CA LEU A 162 4.40 19.69 -15.56
C LEU A 162 4.18 20.25 -14.15
N SER A 163 4.98 21.25 -13.77
CA SER A 163 4.82 22.03 -12.56
C SER A 163 4.85 23.53 -12.87
N LEU A 164 3.91 24.28 -12.31
CA LEU A 164 3.77 25.72 -12.47
C LEU A 164 3.77 26.37 -11.09
N SER A 165 4.42 27.51 -10.92
CA SER A 165 4.45 28.22 -9.64
C SER A 165 4.39 29.73 -9.79
N ALA A 166 3.84 30.38 -8.78
CA ALA A 166 3.95 31.81 -8.58
C ALA A 166 4.30 32.10 -7.12
N VAL A 167 5.23 33.02 -6.88
CA VAL A 167 5.67 33.41 -5.54
C VAL A 167 5.63 34.93 -5.43
N ALA A 168 4.98 35.45 -4.39
CA ALA A 168 5.04 36.86 -4.02
C ALA A 168 5.94 37.00 -2.80
N ARG A 169 7.08 37.66 -2.95
CA ARG A 169 8.06 37.90 -1.88
C ARG A 169 7.88 39.30 -1.32
N ASP A 170 8.15 39.39 -0.02
CA ASP A 170 8.17 40.66 0.72
C ASP A 170 6.89 41.48 0.50
N TRP A 171 5.75 40.81 0.29
CA TRP A 171 4.53 41.46 -0.19
C TRP A 171 3.94 42.43 0.85
N ASN A 172 4.36 42.29 2.11
CA ASN A 172 4.05 43.19 3.21
C ASN A 172 4.93 44.45 3.25
N ARG A 173 5.82 44.67 2.28
CA ARG A 173 6.77 45.79 2.22
C ARG A 173 7.54 46.00 3.53
N PRO A 174 8.40 45.04 3.91
CA PRO A 174 9.19 45.11 5.14
C PRO A 174 10.00 46.42 5.23
N GLU A 175 10.03 47.06 6.39
CA GLU A 175 10.86 48.26 6.63
C GLU A 175 12.06 47.91 7.53
N ASN A 176 13.20 48.57 7.31
CA ASN A 176 14.36 48.50 8.22
C ASN A 176 14.22 49.49 9.39
N ARG A 177 15.21 49.50 10.27
CA ARG A 177 15.30 50.47 11.37
C ARG A 177 15.42 51.94 10.95
N LEU A 178 15.71 52.22 9.68
CA LEU A 178 15.76 53.56 9.12
C LEU A 178 14.40 53.97 8.49
N GLY A 179 13.40 53.08 8.46
CA GLY A 179 12.11 53.32 7.82
C GLY A 179 12.12 53.16 6.30
N GLU A 180 13.16 52.54 5.75
CA GLU A 180 13.26 52.26 4.31
C GLU A 180 12.59 50.92 4.01
N ALA A 181 11.65 50.92 3.06
CA ALA A 181 10.88 49.74 2.68
C ALA A 181 11.57 48.91 1.60
N LEU A 182 11.44 47.58 1.70
CA LEU A 182 11.87 46.64 0.67
C LEU A 182 10.91 46.62 -0.52
N GLU A 183 11.50 46.52 -1.71
CA GLU A 183 10.79 46.30 -2.96
C GLU A 183 10.13 44.92 -2.95
N ARG A 184 8.91 44.84 -3.48
CA ARG A 184 8.20 43.57 -3.64
C ARG A 184 8.72 42.87 -4.89
N SER A 185 8.76 41.54 -4.85
CA SER A 185 9.08 40.75 -6.04
C SER A 185 8.10 39.60 -6.27
N TYR A 186 7.94 39.26 -7.54
CA TYR A 186 7.01 38.25 -8.01
C TYR A 186 7.74 37.27 -8.92
N ASP A 187 7.87 36.03 -8.49
CA ASP A 187 8.46 34.96 -9.30
C ASP A 187 7.38 34.16 -10.01
N PHE A 188 7.61 33.86 -11.27
CA PHE A 188 6.81 32.91 -12.04
C PHE A 188 7.72 31.83 -12.58
N GLY A 189 7.32 30.56 -12.40
CA GLY A 189 8.15 29.43 -12.82
C GLY A 189 7.35 28.33 -13.49
N VAL A 190 7.99 27.68 -14.46
CA VAL A 190 7.51 26.48 -15.14
C VAL A 190 8.65 25.46 -15.11
N ALA A 191 8.34 24.24 -14.69
CA ALA A 191 9.26 23.11 -14.78
C ALA A 191 8.60 21.93 -15.50
N VAL A 192 9.38 21.21 -16.31
CA VAL A 192 8.94 20.04 -17.06
C VAL A 192 9.85 18.83 -16.88
N ARG A 193 9.25 17.63 -16.83
CA ARG A 193 9.92 16.32 -16.79
C ARG A 193 9.53 15.48 -18.03
N PRO A 194 10.19 15.69 -19.19
CA PRO A 194 9.72 15.13 -20.46
C PRO A 194 9.83 13.60 -20.56
N VAL A 195 10.66 12.97 -19.72
CA VAL A 195 10.90 11.52 -19.77
C VAL A 195 9.94 10.79 -18.82
N GLY A 196 8.74 10.49 -19.30
CA GLY A 196 7.73 9.73 -18.56
C GLY A 196 7.25 10.39 -17.25
N GLY A 197 7.42 11.72 -17.14
CA GLY A 197 7.18 12.50 -15.92
C GLY A 197 8.23 12.29 -14.81
N ARG A 198 9.30 11.53 -15.08
CA ARG A 198 10.31 11.15 -14.06
C ARG A 198 11.40 12.22 -13.91
N ARG A 199 12.08 12.21 -12.76
CA ARG A 199 13.25 13.07 -12.43
C ARG A 199 14.51 12.77 -13.26
N ALA A 200 14.41 11.95 -14.31
CA ALA A 200 15.54 11.61 -15.18
C ALA A 200 16.09 12.84 -15.91
N LEU A 201 15.20 13.74 -16.36
CA LEU A 201 15.51 15.03 -16.94
C LEU A 201 14.47 16.04 -16.45
N GLU A 202 14.92 17.17 -15.95
CA GLU A 202 14.08 18.28 -15.50
C GLU A 202 14.60 19.57 -16.16
N ILE A 203 13.70 20.36 -16.74
CA ILE A 203 14.02 21.65 -17.36
C ILE A 203 13.09 22.68 -16.75
N GLY A 204 13.66 23.77 -16.22
CA GLY A 204 12.91 24.87 -15.65
C GLY A 204 13.18 26.18 -16.37
N LEU A 205 12.15 27.02 -16.46
CA LEU A 205 12.21 28.41 -16.88
C LEU A 205 11.46 29.24 -15.85
N GLU A 206 12.09 30.28 -15.36
CA GLU A 206 11.51 31.17 -14.36
C GLU A 206 11.90 32.62 -14.63
N THR A 207 11.09 33.54 -14.12
CA THR A 207 11.36 34.97 -14.18
C THR A 207 10.91 35.62 -12.89
N ALA A 208 11.77 36.47 -12.34
CA ALA A 208 11.43 37.35 -11.22
C ALA A 208 11.12 38.74 -11.77
N TYR A 209 10.01 39.35 -11.32
CA TYR A 209 9.72 40.76 -11.52
C TYR A 209 9.89 41.48 -10.19
N VAL A 210 10.81 42.44 -10.12
CA VAL A 210 11.06 43.26 -8.93
C VAL A 210 10.50 44.65 -9.17
N GLU A 211 9.64 45.14 -8.26
CA GLU A 211 9.11 46.50 -8.33
C GLU A 211 10.21 47.54 -8.17
N ASN A 212 10.05 48.72 -8.78
CA ASN A 212 10.94 49.84 -8.53
C ASN A 212 10.46 50.65 -7.32
N SER A 213 11.39 51.06 -6.47
CA SER A 213 11.17 51.99 -5.36
C SER A 213 10.69 53.37 -5.82
N ASP A 214 11.03 53.78 -7.04
CA ASP A 214 10.44 54.93 -7.73
C ASP A 214 9.19 54.50 -8.52
N PRO A 215 7.98 54.95 -8.14
CA PRO A 215 6.74 54.57 -8.82
C PRO A 215 6.66 55.03 -10.28
N ASP A 216 7.48 56.00 -10.69
CA ASP A 216 7.53 56.50 -12.07
C ASP A 216 8.48 55.69 -12.98
N ARG A 217 9.20 54.70 -12.43
CA ARG A 217 10.10 53.81 -13.17
C ARG A 217 9.54 52.38 -13.24
N SER A 218 9.75 51.71 -14.38
CA SER A 218 9.36 50.31 -14.53
C SER A 218 10.22 49.38 -13.67
N GLY A 219 9.62 48.32 -13.14
CA GLY A 219 10.34 47.24 -12.47
C GLY A 219 11.26 46.43 -13.39
N THR A 220 12.10 45.58 -12.82
CA THR A 220 13.12 44.82 -13.55
C THR A 220 12.76 43.33 -13.63
N PHE A 221 13.00 42.73 -14.80
CA PHE A 221 12.83 41.29 -15.01
C PHE A 221 14.17 40.56 -14.95
N THR A 222 14.19 39.42 -14.25
CA THR A 222 15.36 38.56 -14.11
C THR A 222 15.01 37.14 -14.55
N PRO A 223 15.25 36.80 -15.83
CA PRO A 223 14.99 35.45 -16.32
C PRO A 223 16.07 34.48 -15.86
N ARG A 224 15.64 33.27 -15.52
CA ARG A 224 16.51 32.15 -15.11
C ARG A 224 16.05 30.86 -15.77
N ALA A 225 17.00 30.06 -16.20
CA ALA A 225 16.79 28.73 -16.74
C ALA A 225 17.50 27.70 -15.86
N THR A 226 16.86 26.56 -15.60
CA THR A 226 17.41 25.49 -14.77
C THR A 226 17.39 24.15 -15.51
N LEU A 227 18.35 23.29 -15.17
CA LEU A 227 18.50 21.95 -15.71
C LEU A 227 18.84 20.97 -14.59
N GLY A 228 18.11 19.86 -14.52
CA GLY A 228 18.42 18.72 -13.69
C GLY A 228 18.56 17.48 -14.56
N LEU A 229 19.71 16.81 -14.50
CA LEU A 229 19.96 15.56 -15.23
C LEU A 229 20.37 14.46 -14.25
N ARG A 230 19.62 13.36 -14.23
CA ARG A 230 19.98 12.21 -13.41
C ARG A 230 21.19 11.48 -14.00
N VAL A 231 22.19 11.26 -13.17
CA VAL A 231 23.35 10.43 -13.48
C VAL A 231 23.19 9.09 -12.76
N PRO A 232 22.93 7.97 -13.48
CA PRO A 232 22.76 6.66 -12.87
C PRO A 232 23.92 6.31 -11.95
N TYR A 233 23.59 5.77 -10.77
CA TYR A 233 24.57 5.34 -9.76
C TYR A 233 25.43 6.45 -9.14
N VAL A 234 25.02 7.70 -9.29
CA VAL A 234 25.70 8.87 -8.68
C VAL A 234 24.68 9.76 -7.97
N GLY A 235 23.71 10.30 -8.72
CA GLY A 235 22.72 11.24 -8.20
C GLY A 235 22.24 12.17 -9.32
N THR A 236 22.30 13.49 -9.11
CA THR A 236 21.74 14.47 -10.05
C THR A 236 22.73 15.59 -10.35
N LEU A 237 23.05 15.77 -11.63
CA LEU A 237 23.73 16.97 -12.11
C LEU A 237 22.70 18.11 -12.18
N ARG A 238 23.01 19.25 -11.56
CA ARG A 238 22.17 20.44 -11.60
C ARG A 238 22.93 21.61 -12.19
N GLY A 239 22.23 22.46 -12.90
CA GLY A 239 22.76 23.74 -13.30
C GLY A 239 21.65 24.76 -13.52
N ASP A 240 22.02 26.03 -13.43
CA ASP A 240 21.15 27.13 -13.75
C ASP A 240 21.92 28.31 -14.32
N VAL A 241 21.22 29.14 -15.10
CA VAL A 241 21.74 30.36 -15.71
C VAL A 241 20.72 31.46 -15.48
N THR A 242 21.17 32.57 -14.93
CA THR A 242 20.39 33.77 -14.62
C THR A 242 20.97 34.93 -15.41
N LEU A 243 20.10 35.67 -16.11
CA LEU A 243 20.49 36.89 -16.80
C LEU A 243 20.05 38.09 -15.96
N ARG A 244 20.98 39.02 -15.72
CA ARG A 244 20.81 40.21 -14.90
C ARG A 244 21.04 41.44 -15.76
N ASP A 245 20.47 42.56 -15.33
CA ASP A 245 20.64 43.88 -15.95
C ASP A 245 20.43 43.87 -17.48
N LEU A 246 19.28 43.35 -17.91
CA LEU A 246 18.93 43.17 -19.34
C LEU A 246 18.94 44.47 -20.16
N ALA A 247 18.88 45.63 -19.49
CA ALA A 247 18.84 46.95 -20.10
C ALA A 247 20.18 47.70 -20.05
N SER A 248 21.25 47.07 -19.53
CA SER A 248 22.59 47.66 -19.47
C SER A 248 23.15 47.98 -20.86
N GLU A 249 23.88 49.10 -20.97
CA GLU A 249 24.58 49.49 -22.20
C GLU A 249 25.73 48.53 -22.54
N ASP A 250 26.28 47.83 -21.54
CA ASP A 250 27.37 46.86 -21.70
C ASP A 250 26.86 45.42 -21.99
N GLY A 251 25.54 45.23 -22.07
CA GLY A 251 24.87 43.94 -22.24
C GLY A 251 24.51 43.26 -20.91
N PRO A 252 23.70 42.18 -20.94
CA PRO A 252 23.24 41.51 -19.73
C PRO A 252 24.37 40.77 -19.02
N GLU A 253 24.48 40.95 -17.71
CA GLU A 253 25.38 40.15 -16.88
C GLU A 253 24.81 38.74 -16.68
N VAL A 254 25.68 37.75 -16.62
CA VAL A 254 25.33 36.34 -16.47
C VAL A 254 25.82 35.83 -15.13
N ALA A 255 24.93 35.20 -14.36
CA ALA A 255 25.29 34.35 -13.23
C ALA A 255 24.85 32.92 -13.53
N ALA A 256 25.75 31.97 -13.41
CA ALA A 256 25.47 30.57 -13.66
C ALA A 256 26.01 29.70 -12.53
N MET A 257 25.34 28.58 -12.29
CA MET A 257 25.77 27.59 -11.31
C MET A 257 25.74 26.22 -11.96
N ALA A 258 26.69 25.38 -11.58
CA ALA A 258 26.68 23.97 -11.96
C ALA A 258 27.26 23.15 -10.82
N GLY A 259 26.59 22.05 -10.49
CA GLY A 259 27.05 21.14 -9.45
C GLY A 259 26.39 19.78 -9.50
N LEU A 260 26.83 18.93 -8.58
CA LEU A 260 26.44 17.53 -8.52
C LEU A 260 25.89 17.22 -7.13
N ASP A 261 24.66 16.72 -7.09
CA ASP A 261 24.08 16.07 -5.92
C ASP A 261 24.46 14.59 -5.95
N VAL A 262 25.18 14.11 -4.94
CA VAL A 262 25.50 12.69 -4.72
C VAL A 262 24.61 12.17 -3.60
N ASN A 263 23.79 11.16 -3.92
CA ASN A 263 22.83 10.58 -2.97
C ASN A 263 23.35 9.21 -2.49
N VAL A 264 23.37 8.97 -1.17
CA VAL A 264 23.72 7.68 -0.54
C VAL A 264 22.69 7.36 0.53
N GLY A 265 21.62 6.68 0.14
CA GLY A 265 20.49 6.41 1.04
C GLY A 265 19.79 7.71 1.46
N GLY A 266 19.71 7.98 2.77
CA GLY A 266 19.16 9.22 3.30
C GLY A 266 20.15 10.39 3.36
N LEU A 267 21.41 10.19 2.97
CA LEU A 267 22.43 11.25 2.91
C LEU A 267 22.53 11.82 1.49
N GLN A 268 22.51 13.14 1.35
CA GLN A 268 22.89 13.84 0.12
C GLN A 268 24.10 14.74 0.39
N VAL A 269 25.10 14.68 -0.48
CA VAL A 269 26.24 15.61 -0.51
C VAL A 269 26.24 16.31 -1.86
N SER A 270 26.24 17.63 -1.87
CA SER A 270 26.18 18.45 -3.08
C SER A 270 27.38 19.38 -3.13
N GLY A 271 27.93 19.60 -4.32
CA GLY A 271 29.02 20.55 -4.51
C GLY A 271 29.11 21.02 -5.95
N GLY A 272 29.58 22.26 -6.13
CA GLY A 272 29.67 22.84 -7.45
C GLY A 272 30.28 24.23 -7.48
N GLY A 273 30.30 24.80 -8.68
CA GLY A 273 30.83 26.12 -8.97
C GLY A 273 29.71 27.12 -9.25
N VAL A 274 29.99 28.38 -8.89
CA VAL A 274 29.22 29.57 -9.26
C VAL A 274 30.12 30.39 -10.17
N PHE A 275 29.65 30.83 -11.32
CA PHE A 275 30.47 31.48 -12.34
C PHE A 275 29.69 32.51 -13.15
N GLY A 276 30.41 33.35 -13.89
CA GLY A 276 29.84 34.46 -14.65
C GLY A 276 30.34 35.83 -14.18
N ASP A 277 30.16 36.82 -15.03
CA ASP A 277 30.60 38.20 -14.84
C ASP A 277 29.81 38.93 -13.73
N ALA A 278 28.55 38.55 -13.50
CA ALA A 278 27.78 38.98 -12.34
C ALA A 278 28.36 38.50 -10.99
N VAL A 279 29.23 37.47 -10.98
CA VAL A 279 29.78 36.85 -9.75
C VAL A 279 31.11 37.48 -9.36
N THR A 280 32.06 37.64 -10.29
CA THR A 280 33.30 38.43 -10.14
C THR A 280 33.84 38.76 -11.54
N LYS A 281 34.69 39.79 -11.70
CA LYS A 281 35.39 40.09 -12.99
C LYS A 281 36.23 38.92 -13.54
N SER A 282 36.53 37.89 -12.74
CA SER A 282 37.26 36.65 -13.14
C SER A 282 36.47 35.35 -12.93
N GLY A 283 35.18 35.46 -12.58
CA GLY A 283 34.13 34.46 -12.78
C GLY A 283 34.10 33.17 -11.96
N THR A 284 34.57 33.08 -10.71
CA THR A 284 34.44 31.81 -9.94
C THR A 284 34.16 31.94 -8.43
N GLY A 285 33.18 31.18 -7.95
CA GLY A 285 32.87 30.86 -6.56
C GLY A 285 32.46 29.39 -6.41
N PHE A 286 32.17 28.94 -5.21
CA PHE A 286 31.87 27.54 -4.90
C PHE A 286 30.72 27.41 -3.91
N TYR A 287 30.03 26.28 -3.96
CA TYR A 287 29.07 25.89 -2.93
C TYR A 287 29.25 24.44 -2.52
N THR A 288 28.84 24.16 -1.29
CA THR A 288 28.75 22.82 -0.72
C THR A 288 27.45 22.70 0.06
N SER A 289 26.76 21.56 -0.03
CA SER A 289 25.57 21.27 0.77
C SER A 289 25.58 19.84 1.26
N VAL A 290 25.06 19.60 2.47
CA VAL A 290 24.88 18.27 3.05
C VAL A 290 23.45 18.18 3.57
N ALA A 291 22.71 17.13 3.23
CA ALA A 291 21.38 16.88 3.74
C ALA A 291 21.22 15.46 4.32
N LEU A 292 20.54 15.36 5.46
CA LEU A 292 20.09 14.14 6.11
C LEU A 292 18.57 14.03 5.96
N ARG A 293 18.09 12.90 5.45
CA ARG A 293 16.70 12.71 5.03
C ARG A 293 16.14 11.41 5.61
N SER A 294 14.85 11.42 5.94
CA SER A 294 14.10 10.19 6.28
C SER A 294 13.71 9.37 5.04
N PHE A 295 13.85 9.95 3.86
CA PHE A 295 13.57 9.33 2.57
C PHE A 295 14.86 9.19 1.75
N SER A 296 14.80 8.39 0.69
CA SER A 296 15.91 8.20 -0.23
C SER A 296 15.59 8.65 -1.65
N GLU A 297 16.63 9.02 -2.37
CA GLU A 297 16.59 9.28 -3.80
C GLU A 297 17.57 8.34 -4.52
N PRO A 298 17.32 7.99 -5.79
CA PRO A 298 18.29 7.27 -6.60
C PRO A 298 19.66 7.96 -6.57
N GLY A 299 20.71 7.17 -6.37
CA GLY A 299 22.07 7.64 -6.14
C GLY A 299 23.10 6.54 -6.25
N VAL A 300 24.19 6.67 -5.50
CA VAL A 300 25.26 5.67 -5.42
C VAL A 300 24.69 4.33 -5.00
N ARG A 301 25.05 3.28 -5.75
CA ARG A 301 24.62 1.91 -5.43
C ARG A 301 25.04 1.58 -4.00
N ARG A 302 24.07 1.18 -3.18
CA ARG A 302 24.36 0.61 -1.86
C ARG A 302 25.15 -0.68 -2.05
N LEU A 303 25.99 -1.01 -1.08
CA LEU A 303 26.67 -2.30 -1.02
C LEU A 303 25.63 -3.43 -1.07
N ALA A 304 25.97 -4.50 -1.79
CA ALA A 304 25.12 -5.67 -1.90
C ALA A 304 24.74 -6.18 -0.50
N ARG A 305 23.44 -6.34 -0.26
CA ARG A 305 22.89 -6.75 1.04
C ARG A 305 21.96 -7.94 0.90
N VAL A 306 21.76 -8.64 2.01
CA VAL A 306 20.70 -9.63 2.16
C VAL A 306 19.62 -9.00 3.03
N VAL A 307 18.38 -9.06 2.57
CA VAL A 307 17.24 -8.50 3.31
C VAL A 307 16.58 -9.61 4.11
N ARG A 308 16.49 -9.43 5.43
CA ARG A 308 15.77 -10.32 6.33
C ARG A 308 14.32 -9.87 6.42
N VAL A 309 13.41 -10.79 6.13
CA VAL A 309 11.96 -10.59 6.28
C VAL A 309 11.46 -11.60 7.31
N ARG A 310 11.01 -11.09 8.45
CA ARG A 310 10.52 -11.90 9.56
C ARG A 310 9.00 -11.96 9.55
N LEU A 311 8.46 -13.16 9.73
CA LEU A 311 7.03 -13.40 9.87
C LEU A 311 6.75 -14.05 11.23
N ASP A 312 6.32 -13.22 12.19
CA ASP A 312 5.98 -13.65 13.56
C ASP A 312 4.55 -14.21 13.66
N SER A 313 3.70 -13.95 12.67
CA SER A 313 2.32 -14.47 12.62
C SER A 313 1.85 -14.67 11.19
N THR A 314 0.93 -15.60 11.00
CA THR A 314 0.32 -15.86 9.69
C THR A 314 -0.39 -14.59 9.18
N PRO A 315 -0.04 -14.08 7.99
CA PRO A 315 -0.63 -12.86 7.46
C PRO A 315 -2.08 -13.09 7.04
N GLY A 316 -3.00 -12.21 7.48
CA GLY A 316 -4.35 -12.11 6.90
C GLY A 316 -4.30 -11.45 5.51
N VAL A 317 -5.42 -11.45 4.79
CA VAL A 317 -5.55 -11.03 3.37
C VAL A 317 -4.75 -9.78 2.98
N ARG A 318 -4.93 -8.67 3.70
CA ARG A 318 -4.22 -7.40 3.38
C ARG A 318 -2.74 -7.43 3.73
N ARG A 319 -2.35 -8.08 4.85
CA ARG A 319 -0.93 -8.28 5.20
C ARG A 319 -0.25 -9.19 4.18
N HIS A 320 -0.96 -10.20 3.68
CA HIS A 320 -0.48 -11.09 2.63
C HIS A 320 -0.21 -10.32 1.34
N THR A 321 -1.15 -9.46 0.91
CA THR A 321 -0.91 -8.57 -0.25
C THR A 321 0.33 -7.68 -0.06
N ARG A 322 0.50 -7.10 1.13
CA ARG A 322 1.68 -6.27 1.44
C ARG A 322 2.98 -7.07 1.41
N LEU A 323 2.99 -8.29 1.94
CA LEU A 323 4.13 -9.20 1.86
C LEU A 323 4.48 -9.50 0.38
N LEU A 324 3.50 -9.79 -0.46
CA LEU A 324 3.75 -10.03 -1.89
C LEU A 324 4.38 -8.80 -2.57
N GLN A 325 3.82 -7.61 -2.35
CA GLN A 325 4.36 -6.35 -2.89
C GLN A 325 5.79 -6.09 -2.40
N GLN A 326 6.07 -6.37 -1.13
CA GLN A 326 7.40 -6.28 -0.56
C GLN A 326 8.38 -7.21 -1.28
N LEU A 327 8.04 -8.50 -1.45
CA LEU A 327 8.89 -9.47 -2.14
C LEU A 327 9.10 -9.14 -3.62
N TRP A 328 8.09 -8.62 -4.31
CA TRP A 328 8.22 -8.17 -5.70
C TRP A 328 9.16 -6.96 -5.81
N ARG A 329 9.03 -5.97 -4.91
CA ARG A 329 9.97 -4.84 -4.83
C ARG A 329 11.41 -5.31 -4.59
N LEU A 330 11.61 -6.26 -3.67
CA LEU A 330 12.94 -6.82 -3.38
C LEU A 330 13.54 -7.58 -4.58
N ALA A 331 12.71 -8.16 -5.44
CA ALA A 331 13.17 -8.80 -6.67
C ALA A 331 13.75 -7.79 -7.67
N GLU A 332 13.14 -6.62 -7.77
CA GLU A 332 13.57 -5.54 -8.68
C GLU A 332 14.75 -4.72 -8.12
N ALA A 333 14.95 -4.72 -6.79
CA ALA A 333 15.99 -3.92 -6.13
C ALA A 333 17.42 -4.41 -6.47
N PRO A 334 18.26 -3.62 -7.16
CA PRO A 334 19.57 -4.07 -7.64
C PRO A 334 20.60 -4.30 -6.53
N GLU A 335 20.49 -3.60 -5.40
CA GLU A 335 21.38 -3.74 -4.25
C GLU A 335 21.04 -4.97 -3.37
N VAL A 336 19.86 -5.55 -3.55
CA VAL A 336 19.47 -6.79 -2.86
C VAL A 336 20.12 -7.94 -3.61
N SER A 337 20.98 -8.69 -2.92
CA SER A 337 21.64 -9.90 -3.45
C SER A 337 20.93 -11.19 -3.04
N GLY A 338 20.13 -11.14 -1.98
CA GLY A 338 19.32 -12.24 -1.53
C GLY A 338 18.32 -11.83 -0.45
N VAL A 339 17.42 -12.76 -0.12
CA VAL A 339 16.38 -12.59 0.90
C VAL A 339 16.44 -13.76 1.88
N ALA A 340 16.40 -13.47 3.17
CA ALA A 340 16.25 -14.45 4.23
C ALA A 340 14.84 -14.33 4.83
N LEU A 341 13.99 -15.31 4.54
CA LEU A 341 12.64 -15.43 5.10
C LEU A 341 12.74 -16.17 6.44
N VAL A 342 12.53 -15.47 7.55
CA VAL A 342 12.56 -16.06 8.91
C VAL A 342 11.13 -16.28 9.37
N LEU A 343 10.70 -17.53 9.42
CA LEU A 343 9.31 -17.93 9.62
C LEU A 343 9.13 -18.53 11.02
N ARG A 344 8.38 -17.82 11.87
CA ARG A 344 7.96 -18.29 13.21
C ARG A 344 6.51 -18.79 13.23
N ALA A 345 5.82 -18.62 12.12
CA ALA A 345 4.47 -19.07 11.87
C ALA A 345 4.33 -19.49 10.40
N GLU A 346 3.20 -20.09 10.06
CA GLU A 346 2.89 -20.41 8.66
C GLU A 346 2.90 -19.13 7.81
N PRO A 347 3.62 -19.08 6.67
CA PRO A 347 3.78 -17.86 5.87
C PRO A 347 2.51 -17.43 5.13
N ALA A 348 1.47 -18.26 5.17
CA ALA A 348 0.23 -18.10 4.42
C ALA A 348 -0.94 -18.70 5.18
N SER A 349 -2.14 -18.11 5.03
CA SER A 349 -3.37 -18.58 5.67
C SER A 349 -4.12 -19.67 4.88
N SER A 350 -3.68 -19.98 3.67
CA SER A 350 -4.26 -21.00 2.80
C SER A 350 -3.20 -21.53 1.84
N LEU A 351 -3.48 -22.66 1.17
CA LEU A 351 -2.59 -23.16 0.12
C LEU A 351 -2.52 -22.20 -1.08
N ALA A 352 -3.61 -21.48 -1.40
CA ALA A 352 -3.62 -20.50 -2.48
C ALA A 352 -2.72 -19.29 -2.16
N HIS A 353 -2.74 -18.82 -0.91
CA HIS A 353 -1.78 -17.82 -0.46
C HIS A 353 -0.35 -18.36 -0.46
N ALA A 354 -0.14 -19.63 -0.09
CA ALA A 354 1.16 -20.27 -0.14
C ALA A 354 1.70 -20.36 -1.59
N GLU A 355 0.82 -20.59 -2.58
CA GLU A 355 1.16 -20.52 -4.00
C GLU A 355 1.63 -19.12 -4.41
N GLU A 356 0.99 -18.06 -3.93
CA GLU A 356 1.39 -16.69 -4.24
C GLU A 356 2.74 -16.32 -3.61
N VAL A 357 3.01 -16.74 -2.36
CA VAL A 357 4.33 -16.52 -1.73
C VAL A 357 5.41 -17.36 -2.42
N ALA A 358 5.11 -18.62 -2.75
CA ALA A 358 5.99 -19.48 -3.55
C ALA A 358 6.32 -18.84 -4.91
N ASP A 359 5.34 -18.22 -5.56
CA ASP A 359 5.53 -17.49 -6.80
C ASP A 359 6.41 -16.25 -6.62
N ALA A 360 6.24 -15.51 -5.52
CA ALA A 360 7.11 -14.40 -5.18
C ALA A 360 8.57 -14.84 -4.94
N ILE A 361 8.80 -16.01 -4.32
CA ILE A 361 10.13 -16.61 -4.18
C ILE A 361 10.71 -16.96 -5.55
N ARG A 362 9.94 -17.58 -6.45
CA ARG A 362 10.39 -17.84 -7.82
C ARG A 362 10.72 -16.55 -8.56
N ASN A 363 9.94 -15.50 -8.38
CA ASN A 363 10.20 -14.18 -8.95
C ASN A 363 11.52 -13.61 -8.45
N LEU A 364 11.80 -13.65 -7.14
CA LEU A 364 13.10 -13.28 -6.56
C LEU A 364 14.25 -14.04 -7.24
N ARG A 365 14.15 -15.36 -7.32
CA ARG A 365 15.18 -16.20 -7.92
C ARG A 365 15.40 -15.94 -9.40
N SER A 366 14.34 -15.67 -10.15
CA SER A 366 14.42 -15.29 -11.57
C SER A 366 15.18 -13.97 -11.79
N HIS A 367 15.22 -13.09 -10.78
CA HIS A 367 16.01 -11.86 -10.76
C HIS A 367 17.43 -12.06 -10.18
N GLY A 368 17.88 -13.32 -10.08
CA GLY A 368 19.21 -13.69 -9.59
C GLY A 368 19.38 -13.54 -8.08
N LYS A 369 18.30 -13.32 -7.32
CA LYS A 369 18.35 -13.23 -5.85
C LYS A 369 18.41 -14.63 -5.27
N LYS A 370 19.30 -14.85 -4.29
CA LYS A 370 19.31 -16.08 -3.48
C LYS A 370 18.27 -15.99 -2.38
N VAL A 371 17.56 -17.08 -2.10
CA VAL A 371 16.53 -17.12 -1.05
C VAL A 371 16.85 -18.21 -0.04
N LEU A 372 17.01 -17.82 1.23
CA LEU A 372 17.03 -18.72 2.38
C LEU A 372 15.68 -18.65 3.08
N CYS A 373 15.08 -19.79 3.36
CA CYS A 373 13.98 -19.88 4.31
C CYS A 373 14.48 -20.50 5.60
N HIS A 374 14.25 -19.84 6.74
CA HIS A 374 14.46 -20.38 8.06
C HIS A 374 13.11 -20.66 8.73
N LEU A 375 12.98 -21.85 9.30
CA LEU A 375 11.77 -22.37 9.92
C LEU A 375 12.02 -22.59 11.41
N GLU A 376 11.25 -21.93 12.28
CA GLU A 376 11.33 -22.17 13.73
C GLU A 376 10.56 -23.43 14.11
N ASP A 377 9.27 -23.48 13.75
CA ASP A 377 8.45 -24.69 13.64
C ASP A 377 7.57 -24.48 12.39
N ALA A 378 7.24 -25.55 11.68
CA ALA A 378 6.64 -25.45 10.36
C ALA A 378 5.57 -26.49 10.09
N GLY A 379 4.53 -26.09 9.36
CA GLY A 379 3.56 -26.97 8.74
C GLY A 379 3.78 -27.11 7.24
N GLY A 380 2.74 -27.60 6.57
CA GLY A 380 2.72 -27.86 5.15
C GLY A 380 2.81 -26.58 4.32
N ARG A 381 2.17 -25.47 4.69
CA ARG A 381 2.25 -24.25 3.85
C ARG A 381 3.63 -23.63 3.92
N ALA A 382 4.31 -23.69 5.06
CA ALA A 382 5.73 -23.36 5.14
C ALA A 382 6.58 -24.27 4.23
N LEU A 383 6.39 -25.60 4.28
CA LEU A 383 7.10 -26.52 3.37
C LEU A 383 6.82 -26.19 1.89
N HIS A 384 5.57 -25.91 1.55
CA HIS A 384 5.15 -25.53 0.20
C HIS A 384 5.91 -24.28 -0.28
N VAL A 385 5.87 -23.20 0.49
CA VAL A 385 6.56 -21.95 0.18
C VAL A 385 8.08 -22.15 0.08
N CYS A 386 8.67 -22.73 1.12
CA CYS A 386 10.11 -22.86 1.26
C CYS A 386 10.72 -23.87 0.29
N SER A 387 9.93 -24.80 -0.26
CA SER A 387 10.39 -25.73 -1.30
C SER A 387 10.96 -25.02 -2.52
N HIS A 388 10.57 -23.76 -2.79
CA HIS A 388 11.03 -22.98 -3.92
C HIS A 388 12.27 -22.13 -3.62
N ALA A 389 12.75 -22.09 -2.37
CA ALA A 389 13.96 -21.37 -1.96
C ALA A 389 15.24 -22.05 -2.48
N ASP A 390 16.40 -21.40 -2.31
CA ASP A 390 17.71 -22.02 -2.58
C ASP A 390 18.12 -22.97 -1.45
N ALA A 391 17.73 -22.66 -0.21
CA ALA A 391 17.94 -23.53 0.95
C ALA A 391 16.83 -23.34 2.00
N ILE A 392 16.56 -24.41 2.73
CA ILE A 392 15.67 -24.44 3.90
C ILE A 392 16.52 -24.78 5.12
N ALA A 393 16.59 -23.85 6.06
CA ALA A 393 17.13 -24.08 7.40
C ALA A 393 15.98 -24.27 8.40
N MET A 394 16.20 -25.10 9.42
CA MET A 394 15.25 -25.30 10.50
C MET A 394 15.93 -25.15 11.86
N ASN A 395 15.23 -24.58 12.83
CA ASN A 395 15.69 -24.58 14.21
C ASN A 395 15.90 -26.04 14.66
N PRO A 396 17.08 -26.42 15.21
CA PRO A 396 17.33 -27.78 15.68
C PRO A 396 16.32 -28.32 16.68
N ALA A 397 15.71 -27.43 17.48
CA ALA A 397 14.66 -27.77 18.46
C ALA A 397 13.24 -27.80 17.86
N GLY A 398 13.08 -27.34 16.62
CA GLY A 398 11.82 -27.27 15.90
C GLY A 398 11.37 -28.59 15.26
N GLY A 399 10.38 -28.49 14.38
CA GLY A 399 9.90 -29.62 13.60
C GLY A 399 9.21 -29.22 12.30
N LEU A 400 8.93 -30.24 11.50
CA LEU A 400 8.00 -30.17 10.37
C LEU A 400 6.76 -30.98 10.76
N ARG A 401 5.75 -30.29 11.27
CA ARG A 401 4.49 -30.85 11.79
C ARG A 401 3.50 -31.16 10.67
N PHE A 402 3.95 -31.85 9.63
CA PHE A 402 3.14 -32.14 8.45
C PHE A 402 3.34 -33.58 7.97
N SER A 403 2.22 -34.25 7.70
CA SER A 403 2.18 -35.62 7.15
C SER A 403 1.13 -35.80 6.05
N GLY A 404 0.34 -34.77 5.76
CA GLY A 404 -0.74 -34.82 4.78
C GLY A 404 -1.79 -33.74 5.03
N ILE A 405 -2.71 -33.61 4.07
CA ILE A 405 -3.84 -32.69 4.15
C ILE A 405 -5.03 -33.43 4.73
N SER A 406 -5.74 -32.81 5.66
CA SER A 406 -7.02 -33.32 6.14
C SER A 406 -8.06 -32.20 6.26
N SER A 407 -9.33 -32.57 6.17
CA SER A 407 -10.46 -31.69 6.38
C SER A 407 -11.42 -32.32 7.38
N SER A 408 -11.87 -31.55 8.36
CA SER A 408 -12.85 -31.97 9.36
C SER A 408 -14.11 -31.15 9.22
N TYR A 409 -15.28 -31.78 9.36
CA TYR A 409 -16.58 -31.11 9.26
C TYR A 409 -17.40 -31.38 10.49
N PHE A 410 -17.96 -30.33 11.09
CA PHE A 410 -18.85 -30.47 12.23
C PHE A 410 -20.29 -30.69 11.77
N TYR A 411 -20.98 -31.60 12.45
CA TYR A 411 -22.41 -31.87 12.24
C TYR A 411 -23.15 -31.63 13.56
N PHE A 412 -23.95 -30.57 13.57
CA PHE A 412 -24.65 -30.05 14.74
C PHE A 412 -26.07 -30.58 14.89
N GLY A 413 -26.62 -31.31 13.90
CA GLY A 413 -28.01 -31.76 13.94
C GLY A 413 -28.35 -32.55 15.21
N GLY A 414 -27.45 -33.41 15.69
CA GLY A 414 -27.63 -34.16 16.93
C GLY A 414 -27.60 -33.29 18.18
N LEU A 415 -26.73 -32.26 18.22
CA LEU A 415 -26.68 -31.27 19.29
C LEU A 415 -27.95 -30.42 19.32
N LEU A 416 -28.34 -29.86 18.17
CA LEU A 416 -29.54 -29.02 18.03
C LEU A 416 -30.79 -29.80 18.48
N LYS A 417 -30.95 -31.04 18.03
CA LYS A 417 -32.03 -31.93 18.49
C LYS A 417 -32.05 -32.11 20.01
N LYS A 418 -30.89 -32.30 20.65
CA LYS A 418 -30.78 -32.39 22.13
C LYS A 418 -31.18 -31.09 22.83
N LEU A 419 -30.84 -29.93 22.26
CA LEU A 419 -31.25 -28.62 22.78
C LEU A 419 -32.74 -28.34 22.57
N GLY A 420 -33.42 -29.08 21.68
CA GLY A 420 -34.79 -28.77 21.27
C GLY A 420 -34.86 -27.70 20.19
N VAL A 421 -33.76 -27.54 19.44
CA VAL A 421 -33.67 -26.65 18.29
C VAL A 421 -33.74 -27.50 17.02
N GLN A 422 -34.56 -27.11 16.05
CA GLN A 422 -34.68 -27.79 14.76
C GLN A 422 -34.25 -26.86 13.62
N ALA A 423 -33.28 -27.28 12.81
CA ALA A 423 -32.93 -26.58 11.57
C ALA A 423 -33.95 -26.90 10.47
N ASP A 424 -34.63 -25.88 9.97
CA ASP A 424 -35.63 -26.00 8.91
C ASP A 424 -35.14 -25.31 7.63
N LEU A 425 -34.51 -26.10 6.75
CA LEU A 425 -33.75 -25.63 5.60
C LEU A 425 -34.29 -26.21 4.28
N VAL A 426 -34.30 -25.39 3.24
CA VAL A 426 -34.57 -25.76 1.84
C VAL A 426 -33.30 -25.50 1.03
N ARG A 427 -32.88 -26.47 0.21
CA ARG A 427 -31.67 -26.35 -0.63
C ARG A 427 -31.91 -26.82 -2.05
N ILE A 428 -31.15 -26.28 -2.99
CA ILE A 428 -31.11 -26.73 -4.39
C ILE A 428 -29.73 -27.30 -4.70
N GLY A 429 -29.71 -28.58 -5.08
CA GLY A 429 -28.51 -29.30 -5.50
C GLY A 429 -27.98 -30.27 -4.43
N PRO A 430 -27.62 -31.51 -4.81
CA PRO A 430 -27.11 -32.50 -3.86
C PRO A 430 -25.75 -32.10 -3.26
N HIS A 431 -24.96 -31.30 -3.97
CA HIS A 431 -23.62 -30.87 -3.57
C HIS A 431 -23.61 -29.58 -2.72
N LYS A 432 -24.77 -29.01 -2.35
CA LYS A 432 -24.83 -27.86 -1.43
C LYS A 432 -24.86 -28.35 0.03
N LEU A 433 -23.68 -28.63 0.59
CA LEU A 433 -23.51 -29.42 1.82
C LEU A 433 -23.59 -28.59 3.11
N ALA A 434 -23.43 -27.25 3.03
CA ALA A 434 -23.57 -26.32 4.17
C ALA A 434 -24.79 -26.59 5.07
N ALA A 435 -25.95 -26.84 4.44
CA ALA A 435 -27.19 -27.09 5.14
C ALA A 435 -27.17 -28.43 5.91
N GLU A 436 -26.39 -29.42 5.46
CA GLU A 436 -26.31 -30.74 6.10
C GLU A 436 -25.70 -30.65 7.49
N GLN A 437 -24.79 -29.70 7.73
CA GLN A 437 -24.13 -29.52 9.02
C GLN A 437 -25.09 -29.11 10.13
N PHE A 438 -26.21 -28.46 9.79
CA PHE A 438 -27.23 -28.07 10.75
C PHE A 438 -28.40 -29.05 10.81
N ALA A 439 -28.70 -29.71 9.68
CA ALA A 439 -29.85 -30.59 9.57
C ALA A 439 -29.55 -32.06 9.92
N ARG A 440 -28.28 -32.48 9.92
CA ARG A 440 -27.90 -33.90 10.04
C ARG A 440 -26.88 -34.14 11.15
N GLU A 441 -26.80 -35.41 11.56
CA GLU A 441 -25.78 -35.91 12.50
C GLU A 441 -24.49 -36.34 11.78
N SER A 442 -24.54 -36.53 10.45
CA SER A 442 -23.39 -36.90 9.62
C SER A 442 -23.62 -36.59 8.13
N SER A 443 -22.53 -36.60 7.36
CA SER A 443 -22.49 -36.36 5.91
C SER A 443 -23.27 -37.40 5.11
N THR A 444 -23.91 -36.96 4.02
CA THR A 444 -24.42 -37.87 2.98
C THR A 444 -23.28 -38.53 2.20
N GLN A 445 -23.55 -39.59 1.43
CA GLN A 445 -22.52 -40.21 0.58
C GLN A 445 -21.95 -39.21 -0.44
N VAL A 446 -22.82 -38.42 -1.08
CA VAL A 446 -22.42 -37.32 -1.98
C VAL A 446 -21.48 -36.35 -1.26
N GLY A 447 -21.82 -35.96 -0.04
CA GLY A 447 -20.95 -35.07 0.74
C GLY A 447 -19.61 -35.68 1.10
N LYS A 448 -19.55 -36.98 1.43
CA LYS A 448 -18.29 -37.70 1.65
C LYS A 448 -17.41 -37.71 0.40
N ASP A 449 -18.01 -38.02 -0.75
CA ASP A 449 -17.30 -38.09 -2.03
C ASP A 449 -16.75 -36.72 -2.45
N ASP A 450 -17.55 -35.65 -2.30
CA ASP A 450 -17.12 -34.28 -2.60
C ASP A 450 -15.99 -33.80 -1.69
N HIS A 451 -16.10 -34.05 -0.37
CA HIS A 451 -15.06 -33.66 0.58
C HIS A 451 -13.75 -34.43 0.32
N GLN A 452 -13.82 -35.74 0.06
CA GLN A 452 -12.64 -36.54 -0.27
C GLN A 452 -11.99 -36.07 -1.57
N ALA A 453 -12.80 -35.83 -2.61
CA ALA A 453 -12.29 -35.31 -3.88
C ALA A 453 -11.59 -33.96 -3.71
N LEU A 454 -12.09 -33.06 -2.85
CA LEU A 454 -11.42 -31.79 -2.57
C LEU A 454 -10.05 -32.00 -1.91
N VAL A 455 -9.97 -32.89 -0.91
CA VAL A 455 -8.70 -33.23 -0.23
C VAL A 455 -7.68 -33.81 -1.21
N ASP A 456 -8.10 -34.77 -2.04
CA ASP A 456 -7.22 -35.42 -3.02
C ASP A 456 -6.64 -34.40 -4.01
N GLN A 457 -7.44 -33.44 -4.47
CA GLN A 457 -7.02 -32.41 -5.42
C GLN A 457 -6.06 -31.39 -4.81
N LEU A 458 -6.31 -30.98 -3.57
CA LEU A 458 -5.39 -30.11 -2.84
C LEU A 458 -4.07 -30.85 -2.55
N SER A 459 -4.13 -32.14 -2.24
CA SER A 459 -2.95 -32.99 -2.00
C SER A 459 -2.10 -33.11 -3.26
N GLY A 460 -2.71 -33.42 -4.41
CA GLY A 460 -1.99 -33.47 -5.69
C GLY A 460 -1.31 -32.14 -6.02
N SER A 461 -2.03 -31.02 -5.87
CA SER A 461 -1.47 -29.68 -6.14
C SER A 461 -0.29 -29.35 -5.22
N PHE A 462 -0.39 -29.72 -3.93
CA PHE A 462 0.69 -29.56 -2.96
C PHE A 462 1.93 -30.38 -3.33
N LEU A 463 1.72 -31.66 -3.66
CA LEU A 463 2.81 -32.58 -4.00
C LEU A 463 3.54 -32.13 -5.26
N ASP A 464 2.82 -31.71 -6.30
CA ASP A 464 3.40 -31.19 -7.54
C ASP A 464 4.31 -29.99 -7.27
N ALA A 465 3.86 -29.04 -6.44
CA ALA A 465 4.61 -27.83 -6.12
C ALA A 465 5.89 -28.14 -5.33
N VAL A 466 5.77 -28.93 -4.26
CA VAL A 466 6.91 -29.32 -3.41
C VAL A 466 7.88 -30.22 -4.17
N SER A 467 7.36 -31.15 -4.99
CA SER A 467 8.16 -31.99 -5.88
C SER A 467 9.00 -31.15 -6.83
N ALA A 468 8.41 -30.17 -7.51
CA ALA A 468 9.10 -29.28 -8.41
C ALA A 468 10.15 -28.41 -7.70
N GLY A 469 9.83 -27.89 -6.51
CA GLY A 469 10.73 -27.07 -5.70
C GLY A 469 11.95 -27.85 -5.19
N ARG A 470 11.71 -29.00 -4.55
CA ARG A 470 12.75 -29.85 -3.92
C ARG A 470 13.43 -30.81 -4.89
N ARG A 471 12.91 -30.96 -6.11
CA ARG A 471 13.37 -31.94 -7.12
C ARG A 471 13.30 -33.39 -6.60
N ILE A 472 12.23 -33.71 -5.89
CA ILE A 472 11.94 -35.06 -5.38
C ILE A 472 10.77 -35.60 -6.21
N PRO A 473 10.85 -36.78 -6.86
CA PRO A 473 9.72 -37.37 -7.57
C PRO A 473 8.48 -37.48 -6.68
N VAL A 474 7.28 -37.25 -7.23
CA VAL A 474 6.03 -37.17 -6.45
C VAL A 474 5.81 -38.40 -5.58
N GLU A 475 5.97 -39.61 -6.13
CA GLU A 475 5.74 -40.86 -5.41
C GLU A 475 6.75 -41.06 -4.26
N GLU A 476 7.97 -40.54 -4.42
CA GLU A 476 8.99 -40.55 -3.38
C GLU A 476 8.71 -39.50 -2.31
N LEU A 477 8.23 -38.32 -2.70
CA LEU A 477 7.81 -37.27 -1.78
C LEU A 477 6.64 -37.74 -0.91
N GLU A 478 5.64 -38.40 -1.50
CA GLU A 478 4.52 -39.01 -0.77
C GLU A 478 5.01 -40.01 0.27
N ARG A 479 5.87 -40.96 -0.13
CA ARG A 479 6.47 -41.93 0.80
C ARG A 479 7.26 -41.26 1.92
N ARG A 480 7.95 -40.15 1.63
CA ARG A 480 8.67 -39.38 2.65
C ARG A 480 7.67 -38.78 3.63
N LEU A 481 6.71 -38.01 3.16
CA LEU A 481 5.71 -37.29 3.97
C LEU A 481 4.85 -38.22 4.82
N ALA A 482 4.56 -39.43 4.35
CA ALA A 482 3.82 -40.44 5.10
C ALA A 482 4.51 -40.88 6.42
N ARG A 483 5.80 -40.59 6.59
CA ARG A 483 6.55 -40.83 7.83
C ARG A 483 6.49 -39.69 8.84
N GLY A 484 5.87 -38.57 8.47
CA GLY A 484 5.73 -37.40 9.34
C GLY A 484 4.75 -37.63 10.49
N PRO A 485 4.68 -36.69 11.46
CA PRO A 485 5.46 -35.45 11.53
C PRO A 485 6.94 -35.71 11.84
N PHE A 486 7.80 -34.72 11.58
CA PHE A 486 9.25 -34.85 11.71
C PHE A 486 9.80 -33.90 12.78
N LEU A 487 10.76 -34.37 13.57
CA LEU A 487 11.72 -33.49 14.24
C LEU A 487 12.67 -32.88 13.20
N ALA A 488 13.33 -31.76 13.53
CA ALA A 488 14.20 -31.06 12.59
C ALA A 488 15.29 -31.97 11.97
N GLN A 489 15.91 -32.82 12.79
CA GLN A 489 16.92 -33.77 12.33
C GLN A 489 16.35 -34.81 11.35
N GLU A 490 15.13 -35.29 11.58
CA GLU A 490 14.44 -36.26 10.70
C GLU A 490 14.00 -35.59 9.39
N ALA A 491 13.53 -34.34 9.45
CA ALA A 491 13.20 -33.53 8.27
C ALA A 491 14.43 -33.32 7.38
N ARG A 492 15.60 -33.11 7.99
CA ARG A 492 16.88 -33.02 7.26
C ARG A 492 17.30 -34.37 6.66
N GLN A 493 17.23 -35.45 7.43
CA GLN A 493 17.57 -36.80 6.94
C GLN A 493 16.64 -37.28 5.81
N SER A 494 15.37 -36.88 5.83
CA SER A 494 14.42 -37.15 4.75
C SER A 494 14.59 -36.22 3.53
N GLY A 495 15.49 -35.24 3.59
CA GLY A 495 15.75 -34.27 2.52
C GLY A 495 14.66 -33.23 2.32
N LEU A 496 13.73 -33.09 3.28
CA LEU A 496 12.70 -32.05 3.27
C LEU A 496 13.24 -30.69 3.71
N VAL A 497 14.31 -30.70 4.52
CA VAL A 497 15.09 -29.53 4.98
C VAL A 497 16.56 -29.74 4.66
N ASP A 498 17.32 -28.66 4.44
CA ASP A 498 18.73 -28.73 4.04
C ASP A 498 19.68 -28.59 5.24
N LEU A 499 19.40 -27.60 6.10
CA LEU A 499 20.30 -27.13 7.16
C LEU A 499 19.57 -27.05 8.50
N LEU A 500 20.35 -27.10 9.58
CA LEU A 500 19.87 -26.81 10.93
C LEU A 500 20.59 -25.59 11.47
N ALA A 501 19.86 -24.65 12.04
CA ALA A 501 20.43 -23.45 12.64
C ALA A 501 19.49 -22.73 13.60
N TYR A 502 20.06 -22.23 14.70
CA TYR A 502 19.40 -21.28 15.60
C TYR A 502 19.35 -19.86 15.02
N ASP A 503 18.55 -18.96 15.62
CA ASP A 503 18.39 -17.56 15.14
C ASP A 503 19.72 -16.78 15.20
N ASP A 504 20.57 -17.04 16.19
CA ASP A 504 21.91 -16.44 16.32
C ASP A 504 22.91 -16.97 15.29
N GLU A 505 22.70 -18.18 14.76
CA GLU A 505 23.54 -18.80 13.74
C GLU A 505 23.14 -18.39 12.31
N LEU A 506 22.03 -17.66 12.12
CA LEU A 506 21.50 -17.32 10.81
C LEU A 506 22.48 -16.54 9.94
N GLY A 507 23.30 -15.66 10.52
CA GLY A 507 24.32 -14.93 9.76
C GLY A 507 25.27 -15.88 9.02
N ARG A 508 25.74 -16.93 9.71
CA ARG A 508 26.61 -17.97 9.13
C ARG A 508 25.91 -18.75 8.02
N VAL A 509 24.65 -19.13 8.23
CA VAL A 509 23.86 -19.87 7.23
C VAL A 509 23.59 -19.02 5.99
N ILE A 510 23.27 -17.74 6.18
CA ILE A 510 23.11 -16.79 5.09
C ILE A 510 24.42 -16.73 4.28
N ASP A 511 25.56 -16.57 4.93
CA ASP A 511 26.86 -16.53 4.24
C ASP A 511 27.16 -17.80 3.45
N GLU A 512 26.82 -18.97 4.00
CA GLU A 512 26.94 -20.27 3.34
C GLU A 512 26.07 -20.36 2.07
N VAL A 513 24.80 -19.94 2.16
CA VAL A 513 23.85 -19.96 1.04
C VAL A 513 24.21 -18.92 -0.04
N MET A 514 24.71 -17.76 0.39
CA MET A 514 25.17 -16.69 -0.51
C MET A 514 26.54 -16.98 -1.11
N GLY A 515 27.32 -17.90 -0.51
CA GLY A 515 28.69 -18.24 -0.90
C GLY A 515 29.74 -17.17 -0.54
N ARG A 516 29.39 -16.22 0.34
CA ARG A 516 30.26 -15.11 0.78
C ARG A 516 29.69 -14.42 2.01
N ALA A 517 30.57 -13.72 2.74
CA ALA A 517 30.15 -12.78 3.78
C ALA A 517 29.15 -11.76 3.24
N SER A 518 28.03 -11.62 3.95
CA SER A 518 26.88 -10.84 3.51
C SER A 518 26.46 -9.85 4.58
N ARG A 519 26.22 -8.60 4.17
CA ARG A 519 25.59 -7.60 5.05
C ARG A 519 24.09 -7.91 5.14
N VAL A 520 23.65 -8.43 6.26
CA VAL A 520 22.24 -8.67 6.55
C VAL A 520 21.62 -7.40 7.12
N VAL A 521 20.46 -7.01 6.60
CA VAL A 521 19.65 -5.91 7.14
C VAL A 521 18.21 -6.35 7.26
N ASP A 522 17.47 -5.79 8.21
CA ASP A 522 16.02 -5.89 8.21
C ASP A 522 15.43 -4.99 7.11
N ASP A 523 14.26 -5.35 6.58
CA ASP A 523 13.59 -4.51 5.58
C ASP A 523 12.95 -3.29 6.24
N ASP A 524 13.73 -2.23 6.38
CA ASP A 524 13.17 -0.89 6.53
C ASP A 524 12.77 -0.41 5.14
N ALA A 525 11.48 -0.48 4.84
CA ALA A 525 10.90 0.20 3.68
C ALA A 525 11.04 1.72 3.88
N GLY A 526 12.25 2.25 3.67
CA GLY A 526 12.46 3.70 3.65
C GLY A 526 11.66 4.28 2.49
N ASP A 527 11.04 5.43 2.74
CA ASP A 527 10.29 6.13 1.69
C ASP A 527 11.25 6.57 0.57
N GLU A 528 10.83 6.37 -0.68
CA GLU A 528 11.52 6.92 -1.85
C GLU A 528 10.85 8.23 -2.27
N ALA A 529 11.65 9.21 -2.64
CA ALA A 529 11.12 10.47 -3.15
C ALA A 529 10.28 10.22 -4.42
N PRO A 530 9.10 10.86 -4.56
CA PRO A 530 8.29 10.72 -5.75
C PRO A 530 9.04 11.12 -7.04
N GLU A 531 9.05 10.20 -7.99
CA GLU A 531 9.63 10.41 -9.32
C GLU A 531 8.79 11.34 -10.19
N ARG A 532 7.47 11.29 -10.01
CA ARG A 532 6.49 12.03 -10.81
C ARG A 532 5.81 13.12 -9.98
N TRP A 533 5.38 14.19 -10.64
CA TRP A 533 4.54 15.21 -10.02
C TRP A 533 3.06 14.82 -10.06
N GLY A 534 2.23 15.57 -9.33
CA GLY A 534 0.78 15.51 -9.48
C GLY A 534 0.18 14.14 -9.19
N TYR A 535 -1.05 13.94 -9.66
CA TYR A 535 -1.73 12.66 -9.54
C TYR A 535 -1.17 11.65 -10.54
N SER A 536 -0.68 10.52 -10.04
CA SER A 536 -0.27 9.40 -10.87
C SER A 536 -1.45 8.48 -11.18
N PRO A 537 -1.62 8.05 -12.45
CA PRO A 537 -2.53 6.98 -12.80
C PRO A 537 -2.24 5.72 -11.97
N LYS A 538 -3.30 5.09 -11.44
CA LYS A 538 -3.22 4.01 -10.45
C LYS A 538 -4.19 2.87 -10.74
N ILE A 539 -3.96 1.74 -10.08
CA ILE A 539 -4.88 0.59 -10.04
C ILE A 539 -5.63 0.64 -8.72
N ALA A 540 -6.95 0.42 -8.73
CA ALA A 540 -7.70 0.18 -7.51
C ALA A 540 -7.76 -1.32 -7.21
N LEU A 541 -7.23 -1.75 -6.07
CA LEU A 541 -7.38 -3.10 -5.52
C LEU A 541 -8.52 -3.10 -4.51
N VAL A 542 -9.70 -3.58 -4.94
CA VAL A 542 -10.91 -3.63 -4.12
C VAL A 542 -11.00 -5.00 -3.45
N TYR A 543 -11.04 -5.04 -2.12
CA TYR A 543 -11.13 -6.26 -1.33
C TYR A 543 -12.59 -6.64 -1.03
N LEU A 544 -12.97 -7.85 -1.40
CA LEU A 544 -14.15 -8.56 -0.90
C LEU A 544 -13.66 -9.65 0.06
N ASP A 545 -13.46 -9.28 1.33
CA ASP A 545 -12.84 -10.10 2.38
C ASP A 545 -13.83 -10.36 3.53
N GLY A 546 -14.15 -11.65 3.75
CA GLY A 546 -15.07 -12.10 4.80
C GLY A 546 -16.47 -12.51 4.32
N ASP A 547 -17.30 -12.99 5.23
CA ASP A 547 -18.65 -13.45 4.91
C ASP A 547 -19.53 -12.29 4.44
N MET A 548 -20.32 -12.53 3.39
CA MET A 548 -21.08 -11.47 2.73
C MET A 548 -22.41 -11.20 3.45
N ILE A 549 -22.64 -9.94 3.81
CA ILE A 549 -23.86 -9.47 4.47
C ILE A 549 -24.48 -8.29 3.73
N ASP A 550 -25.78 -8.09 3.95
CA ASP A 550 -26.48 -6.90 3.48
C ASP A 550 -26.10 -5.68 4.32
N GLY A 551 -26.08 -4.49 3.69
CA GLY A 551 -25.71 -3.24 4.36
C GLY A 551 -24.19 -3.01 4.41
N GLU A 552 -23.73 -2.39 5.51
CA GLU A 552 -22.32 -2.01 5.72
C GLU A 552 -21.47 -3.12 6.32
N SER A 553 -20.16 -3.06 6.04
CA SER A 553 -19.16 -4.01 6.55
C SER A 553 -19.02 -3.87 8.06
N ARG A 554 -18.74 -4.99 8.72
CA ARG A 554 -18.57 -5.05 10.18
C ARG A 554 -17.40 -5.96 10.54
N SER A 555 -16.74 -5.64 11.63
CA SER A 555 -15.71 -6.49 12.24
C SER A 555 -16.13 -6.82 13.67
N ILE A 556 -15.98 -8.08 14.08
CA ILE A 556 -16.19 -8.55 15.45
C ILE A 556 -14.83 -9.03 15.96
N PRO A 557 -14.02 -8.14 16.58
CA PRO A 557 -12.63 -8.41 16.90
C PRO A 557 -12.44 -9.60 17.83
N LEU A 558 -13.28 -9.73 18.86
CA LEU A 558 -13.18 -10.79 19.88
C LEU A 558 -13.28 -12.21 19.27
N LEU A 559 -14.02 -12.34 18.17
CA LEU A 559 -14.23 -13.62 17.48
C LEU A 559 -13.36 -13.73 16.20
N GLY A 560 -12.64 -12.67 15.85
CA GLY A 560 -11.86 -12.57 14.61
C GLY A 560 -12.72 -12.62 13.34
N VAL A 561 -14.00 -12.24 13.43
CA VAL A 561 -14.95 -12.36 12.31
C VAL A 561 -15.00 -11.05 11.52
N LYS A 562 -14.75 -11.12 10.21
CA LYS A 562 -14.99 -10.04 9.26
C LYS A 562 -16.24 -10.32 8.44
N LEU A 563 -17.09 -9.31 8.31
CA LEU A 563 -18.30 -9.34 7.49
C LEU A 563 -18.19 -8.29 6.39
N ALA A 564 -18.22 -8.74 5.14
CA ALA A 564 -18.17 -7.89 3.96
C ALA A 564 -19.57 -7.39 3.61
N GLY A 565 -19.82 -6.11 3.86
CA GLY A 565 -21.11 -5.47 3.60
C GLY A 565 -21.26 -5.03 2.15
N SER A 566 -22.39 -5.38 1.55
CA SER A 566 -22.75 -5.00 0.18
C SER A 566 -22.56 -3.52 -0.15
N TYR A 567 -22.96 -2.60 0.73
CA TYR A 567 -22.89 -1.15 0.48
C TYR A 567 -21.47 -0.60 0.58
N THR A 568 -20.66 -1.12 1.50
CA THR A 568 -19.24 -0.74 1.59
C THR A 568 -18.47 -1.15 0.33
N ILE A 569 -18.66 -2.40 -0.12
CA ILE A 569 -17.95 -2.92 -1.30
C ILE A 569 -18.48 -2.28 -2.60
N ALA A 570 -19.80 -2.09 -2.71
CA ALA A 570 -20.41 -1.31 -3.78
C ALA A 570 -19.86 0.12 -3.83
N GLY A 571 -19.75 0.79 -2.68
CA GLY A 571 -19.17 2.11 -2.55
C GLY A 571 -17.69 2.16 -2.96
N ALA A 572 -16.91 1.15 -2.60
CA ALA A 572 -15.51 1.01 -3.02
C ALA A 572 -15.37 0.87 -4.54
N LEU A 573 -16.19 0.01 -5.17
CA LEU A 573 -16.24 -0.14 -6.63
C LEU A 573 -16.67 1.17 -7.32
N ARG A 574 -17.70 1.84 -6.77
CA ARG A 574 -18.17 3.14 -7.26
C ARG A 574 -17.07 4.22 -7.18
N ARG A 575 -16.39 4.33 -6.04
CA ARG A 575 -15.26 5.26 -5.86
C ARG A 575 -14.14 4.96 -6.86
N ALA A 576 -13.80 3.69 -7.06
CA ALA A 576 -12.83 3.28 -8.07
C ALA A 576 -13.28 3.62 -9.50
N ARG A 577 -14.58 3.48 -9.81
CA ARG A 577 -15.17 3.84 -11.11
C ARG A 577 -15.15 5.35 -11.36
N GLU A 578 -15.39 6.16 -10.33
CA GLU A 578 -15.52 7.62 -10.43
C GLU A 578 -14.17 8.37 -10.34
N ASP A 579 -13.15 7.81 -9.69
CA ASP A 579 -11.81 8.44 -9.60
C ASP A 579 -11.09 8.43 -10.96
N HIS A 580 -10.92 9.60 -11.59
CA HIS A 580 -10.24 9.74 -12.89
C HIS A 580 -8.79 9.24 -12.93
N ASN A 581 -8.12 9.15 -11.77
CA ASN A 581 -6.76 8.64 -11.69
C ASN A 581 -6.73 7.11 -11.66
N VAL A 582 -7.83 6.43 -11.31
CA VAL A 582 -7.93 4.97 -11.39
C VAL A 582 -8.15 4.57 -12.84
N ARG A 583 -7.21 3.83 -13.44
CA ARG A 583 -7.28 3.38 -14.84
C ARG A 583 -7.70 1.92 -15.01
N ALA A 584 -7.58 1.11 -13.97
CA ALA A 584 -8.02 -0.27 -13.92
C ALA A 584 -8.39 -0.67 -12.47
N VAL A 585 -9.24 -1.68 -12.34
CA VAL A 585 -9.70 -2.21 -11.05
C VAL A 585 -9.38 -3.70 -10.97
N VAL A 586 -8.78 -4.12 -9.85
CA VAL A 586 -8.66 -5.53 -9.47
C VAL A 586 -9.59 -5.78 -8.30
N LEU A 587 -10.56 -6.68 -8.45
CA LEU A 587 -11.41 -7.15 -7.37
C LEU A 587 -10.77 -8.40 -6.75
N ARG A 588 -10.18 -8.24 -5.56
CA ARG A 588 -9.59 -9.35 -4.77
C ARG A 588 -10.67 -10.01 -3.92
N VAL A 589 -11.00 -11.25 -4.23
CA VAL A 589 -12.09 -12.00 -3.59
C VAL A 589 -11.54 -13.06 -2.65
N GLU A 590 -11.97 -12.98 -1.39
CA GLU A 590 -11.56 -13.80 -0.25
C GLU A 590 -12.79 -14.13 0.61
N THR A 591 -13.73 -14.89 0.04
CA THR A 591 -15.00 -15.20 0.71
C THR A 591 -15.60 -16.52 0.28
N GLY A 592 -16.19 -17.22 1.25
CA GLY A 592 -17.05 -18.40 1.02
C GLY A 592 -18.47 -18.03 0.57
N GLY A 593 -18.81 -16.75 0.51
CA GLY A 593 -20.11 -16.22 0.10
C GLY A 593 -20.94 -15.69 1.26
N GLY A 594 -22.26 -15.79 1.15
CA GLY A 594 -23.20 -15.27 2.14
C GLY A 594 -24.51 -14.83 1.47
N SER A 595 -24.98 -13.62 1.82
CA SER A 595 -26.24 -13.09 1.30
C SER A 595 -26.28 -13.04 -0.24
N THR A 596 -27.38 -13.54 -0.79
CA THR A 596 -27.68 -13.47 -2.23
C THR A 596 -27.94 -12.04 -2.69
N LEU A 597 -28.61 -11.22 -1.87
CA LEU A 597 -28.85 -9.81 -2.17
C LEU A 597 -27.53 -9.04 -2.20
N ALA A 598 -26.68 -9.22 -1.18
CA ALA A 598 -25.35 -8.60 -1.15
C ALA A 598 -24.53 -8.94 -2.40
N SER A 599 -24.58 -10.20 -2.81
CA SER A 599 -23.89 -10.69 -4.00
C SER A 599 -24.38 -10.01 -5.28
N ASP A 600 -25.69 -9.83 -5.45
CA ASP A 600 -26.25 -9.16 -6.64
C ASP A 600 -25.98 -7.65 -6.65
N VAL A 601 -25.98 -6.99 -5.49
CA VAL A 601 -25.58 -5.58 -5.35
C VAL A 601 -24.12 -5.37 -5.75
N ILE A 602 -23.21 -6.21 -5.25
CA ILE A 602 -21.78 -6.13 -5.58
C ILE A 602 -21.55 -6.46 -7.06
N LEU A 603 -22.16 -7.53 -7.59
CA LEU A 603 -22.07 -7.87 -9.01
C LEU A 603 -22.54 -6.69 -9.89
N ARG A 604 -23.65 -6.04 -9.52
CA ARG A 604 -24.20 -4.91 -10.26
C ARG A 604 -23.19 -3.77 -10.37
N GLU A 605 -22.57 -3.37 -9.27
CA GLU A 605 -21.54 -2.31 -9.27
C GLU A 605 -20.25 -2.73 -9.98
N ALA A 606 -19.88 -4.02 -9.89
CA ALA A 606 -18.74 -4.55 -10.64
C ALA A 606 -19.01 -4.47 -12.16
N ILE A 607 -20.21 -4.82 -12.63
CA ILE A 607 -20.62 -4.67 -14.04
C ILE A 607 -20.60 -3.20 -14.47
N LEU A 608 -21.13 -2.29 -13.63
CA LEU A 608 -21.09 -0.85 -13.93
C LEU A 608 -19.66 -0.32 -14.02
N THR A 609 -18.77 -0.82 -13.18
CA THR A 609 -17.35 -0.50 -13.20
C THR A 609 -16.68 -1.03 -14.47
N ALA A 610 -16.91 -2.30 -14.81
CA ALA A 610 -16.37 -2.97 -15.99
C ALA A 610 -16.77 -2.30 -17.32
N ARG A 611 -17.91 -1.60 -17.36
CA ARG A 611 -18.36 -0.82 -18.53
C ARG A 611 -17.53 0.45 -18.78
N VAL A 612 -16.86 0.96 -17.75
CA VAL A 612 -16.11 2.23 -17.82
C VAL A 612 -14.61 1.98 -17.75
N LYS A 613 -14.17 0.99 -16.96
CA LYS A 613 -12.76 0.69 -16.71
C LYS A 613 -12.53 -0.82 -16.77
N PRO A 614 -11.35 -1.28 -17.21
CA PRO A 614 -10.97 -2.69 -17.07
C PRO A 614 -11.14 -3.15 -15.62
N LEU A 615 -11.93 -4.22 -15.43
CA LEU A 615 -12.09 -4.89 -14.14
C LEU A 615 -11.57 -6.32 -14.26
N ILE A 616 -10.64 -6.70 -13.39
CA ILE A 616 -10.03 -8.02 -13.33
C ILE A 616 -10.38 -8.62 -11.96
N VAL A 617 -10.74 -9.90 -11.91
CA VAL A 617 -10.96 -10.59 -10.64
C VAL A 617 -9.73 -11.42 -10.29
N SER A 618 -9.25 -11.27 -9.05
CA SER A 618 -8.23 -12.12 -8.45
C SER A 618 -8.87 -12.90 -7.31
N MET A 619 -9.05 -14.21 -7.48
CA MET A 619 -9.54 -15.09 -6.44
C MET A 619 -8.37 -15.57 -5.60
N GLY A 620 -8.42 -15.31 -4.29
CA GLY A 620 -7.39 -15.76 -3.37
C GLY A 620 -7.67 -17.14 -2.80
N SER A 621 -7.78 -17.24 -1.48
CA SER A 621 -8.08 -18.49 -0.78
C SER A 621 -9.41 -19.09 -1.22
N GLN A 622 -10.46 -18.24 -1.23
CA GLN A 622 -11.82 -18.67 -1.54
C GLN A 622 -12.55 -17.60 -2.34
N ALA A 623 -13.34 -18.04 -3.31
CA ALA A 623 -14.30 -17.22 -4.04
C ALA A 623 -15.47 -18.12 -4.45
N ALA A 624 -16.22 -18.61 -3.46
CA ALA A 624 -17.28 -19.60 -3.64
C ALA A 624 -18.67 -18.99 -3.36
N SER A 625 -19.73 -19.63 -3.87
CA SER A 625 -21.13 -19.25 -3.63
C SER A 625 -21.36 -17.77 -4.00
N GLY A 626 -21.83 -16.93 -3.07
CA GLY A 626 -21.97 -15.48 -3.28
C GLY A 626 -20.68 -14.77 -3.74
N GLY A 627 -19.50 -15.25 -3.33
CA GLY A 627 -18.22 -14.73 -3.81
C GLY A 627 -17.99 -14.98 -5.29
N TYR A 628 -18.34 -16.19 -5.77
CA TYR A 628 -18.31 -16.50 -7.20
C TYR A 628 -19.38 -15.70 -7.96
N TYR A 629 -20.58 -15.55 -7.38
CA TYR A 629 -21.65 -14.71 -7.93
C TYR A 629 -21.16 -13.27 -8.17
N ALA A 630 -20.48 -12.66 -7.19
CA ALA A 630 -19.94 -11.30 -7.31
C ALA A 630 -18.79 -11.18 -8.32
N SER A 631 -18.16 -12.30 -8.69
CA SER A 631 -16.98 -12.35 -9.56
C SER A 631 -17.28 -12.39 -11.05
N VAL A 632 -18.51 -12.71 -11.48
CA VAL A 632 -18.85 -12.90 -12.90
C VAL A 632 -19.22 -11.60 -13.64
N ALA A 633 -18.59 -10.48 -13.29
CA ALA A 633 -18.90 -9.15 -13.84
C ALA A 633 -18.45 -8.92 -15.30
N GLY A 634 -17.93 -9.95 -15.98
CA GLY A 634 -17.53 -9.92 -17.40
C GLY A 634 -16.05 -9.64 -17.67
N GLY A 635 -15.23 -9.45 -16.63
CA GLY A 635 -13.77 -9.35 -16.73
C GLY A 635 -13.05 -10.70 -16.71
N GLN A 636 -11.73 -10.69 -16.90
CA GLN A 636 -10.90 -11.88 -16.70
C GLN A 636 -10.88 -12.29 -15.22
N ILE A 637 -11.02 -13.58 -14.96
CA ILE A 637 -10.98 -14.19 -13.63
C ILE A 637 -9.70 -15.03 -13.50
N PHE A 638 -8.84 -14.62 -12.57
CA PHE A 638 -7.66 -15.35 -12.14
C PHE A 638 -7.94 -16.10 -10.84
N ALA A 639 -7.50 -17.35 -10.76
CA ALA A 639 -7.53 -18.15 -9.54
C ALA A 639 -6.22 -18.95 -9.41
N ASN A 640 -5.73 -19.12 -8.19
CA ASN A 640 -4.64 -20.06 -7.92
C ASN A 640 -5.13 -21.50 -8.10
N ARG A 641 -4.22 -22.46 -8.25
CA ARG A 641 -4.62 -23.87 -8.50
C ARG A 641 -5.45 -24.41 -7.34
N SER A 642 -5.05 -24.08 -6.12
CA SER A 642 -5.73 -24.47 -4.88
C SER A 642 -6.80 -23.49 -4.38
N THR A 643 -7.13 -22.43 -5.13
CA THR A 643 -8.28 -21.56 -4.80
C THR A 643 -9.55 -22.40 -4.73
N ILE A 644 -10.37 -22.20 -3.70
CA ILE A 644 -11.68 -22.86 -3.58
C ILE A 644 -12.75 -21.95 -4.18
N THR A 645 -13.42 -22.39 -5.25
CA THR A 645 -14.43 -21.60 -5.98
C THR A 645 -15.64 -22.45 -6.41
N GLY A 646 -16.51 -21.88 -7.24
CA GLY A 646 -17.78 -22.49 -7.62
C GLY A 646 -18.80 -22.39 -6.49
N SER A 647 -19.26 -23.52 -5.97
CA SER A 647 -20.39 -23.64 -5.03
C SER A 647 -21.65 -22.92 -5.52
N ILE A 648 -21.91 -23.03 -6.83
CA ILE A 648 -23.06 -22.42 -7.50
C ILE A 648 -24.32 -23.18 -7.07
N GLY A 649 -24.98 -22.69 -6.03
CA GLY A 649 -26.11 -23.34 -5.39
C GLY A 649 -26.62 -22.50 -4.23
N ILE A 650 -27.87 -22.74 -3.83
CA ILE A 650 -28.56 -21.93 -2.81
C ILE A 650 -29.20 -22.85 -1.80
N PHE A 651 -29.11 -22.44 -0.54
CA PHE A 651 -29.98 -22.92 0.52
C PHE A 651 -30.54 -21.72 1.28
N TYR A 652 -31.70 -21.91 1.90
CA TYR A 652 -32.40 -20.90 2.69
C TYR A 652 -33.13 -21.60 3.82
N GLY A 653 -33.22 -20.96 4.98
CA GLY A 653 -34.11 -21.41 6.02
C GLY A 653 -33.87 -20.73 7.35
N LYS A 654 -34.44 -21.33 8.39
CA LYS A 654 -34.45 -20.82 9.75
C LYS A 654 -34.22 -21.95 10.75
N VAL A 655 -34.07 -21.59 12.01
CA VAL A 655 -34.14 -22.54 13.12
C VAL A 655 -35.45 -22.36 13.87
N ASP A 656 -36.06 -23.45 14.28
CA ASP A 656 -37.14 -23.48 15.25
C ASP A 656 -36.54 -23.68 16.64
N VAL A 657 -36.76 -22.73 17.55
CA VAL A 657 -36.26 -22.76 18.93
C VAL A 657 -37.35 -23.08 19.95
N THR A 658 -38.56 -23.43 19.52
CA THR A 658 -39.69 -23.66 20.42
C THR A 658 -39.45 -24.80 21.39
N GLY A 659 -38.82 -25.89 20.95
CA GLY A 659 -38.46 -27.00 21.84
C GLY A 659 -37.44 -26.59 22.92
N LEU A 660 -36.53 -25.67 22.62
CA LEU A 660 -35.60 -25.11 23.60
C LEU A 660 -36.33 -24.22 24.61
N LEU A 661 -37.19 -23.32 24.12
CA LEU A 661 -37.94 -22.40 24.97
C LEU A 661 -38.89 -23.15 25.93
N GLN A 662 -39.56 -24.20 25.45
CA GLN A 662 -40.38 -25.08 26.28
C GLN A 662 -39.57 -25.74 27.42
N LYS A 663 -38.34 -26.19 27.13
CA LYS A 663 -37.45 -26.75 28.16
C LYS A 663 -37.04 -25.72 29.23
N LEU A 664 -36.98 -24.45 28.85
CA LEU A 664 -36.66 -23.34 29.75
C LEU A 664 -37.90 -22.79 30.48
N GLY A 665 -39.08 -23.39 30.26
CA GLY A 665 -40.33 -22.93 30.87
C GLY A 665 -40.93 -21.68 30.23
N VAL A 666 -40.52 -21.34 29.00
CA VAL A 666 -41.02 -20.19 28.25
C VAL A 666 -42.13 -20.63 27.29
N SER A 667 -43.32 -20.04 27.46
CA SER A 667 -44.46 -20.22 26.56
C SER A 667 -44.49 -19.14 25.47
N ILE A 668 -44.98 -19.49 24.29
CA ILE A 668 -45.07 -18.59 23.13
C ILE A 668 -46.53 -18.57 22.65
N GLU A 669 -47.13 -17.39 22.64
CA GLU A 669 -48.44 -17.15 22.02
C GLU A 669 -48.24 -16.27 20.79
N THR A 670 -48.86 -16.64 19.66
CA THR A 670 -48.71 -15.91 18.40
C THR A 670 -50.07 -15.52 17.85
N HIS A 671 -50.27 -14.23 17.63
CA HIS A 671 -51.47 -13.69 16.97
C HIS A 671 -51.11 -13.27 15.55
N ARG A 672 -51.89 -13.73 14.56
CA ARG A 672 -51.58 -13.54 13.14
C ARG A 672 -52.72 -12.80 12.46
N SER A 673 -52.39 -11.80 11.66
CA SER A 673 -53.34 -11.11 10.78
C SER A 673 -53.54 -11.84 9.44
N SER A 674 -52.65 -12.79 9.09
CA SER A 674 -52.75 -13.61 7.89
C SER A 674 -52.13 -14.99 8.08
N PRO A 675 -52.47 -16.01 7.25
CA PRO A 675 -52.00 -17.38 7.43
C PRO A 675 -50.47 -17.54 7.50
N ARG A 676 -49.72 -16.72 6.75
CA ARG A 676 -48.24 -16.76 6.65
C ARG A 676 -47.55 -15.60 7.38
N ALA A 677 -48.26 -14.83 8.22
CA ALA A 677 -47.72 -13.61 8.85
C ALA A 677 -46.48 -13.87 9.72
N ASP A 678 -46.34 -15.09 10.24
CA ASP A 678 -45.21 -15.53 11.07
C ASP A 678 -44.41 -16.65 10.38
N ALA A 679 -44.49 -16.78 9.05
CA ALA A 679 -43.81 -17.83 8.30
C ALA A 679 -42.28 -17.81 8.54
N GLU A 680 -41.68 -16.63 8.69
CA GLU A 680 -40.24 -16.47 8.95
C GLU A 680 -39.89 -16.55 10.46
N SER A 681 -40.87 -16.70 11.35
CA SER A 681 -40.63 -16.76 12.80
C SER A 681 -39.80 -17.99 13.20
N ILE A 682 -38.82 -17.80 14.08
CA ILE A 682 -38.04 -18.89 14.67
C ILE A 682 -38.80 -19.69 15.75
N TYR A 683 -40.07 -19.37 16.02
CA TYR A 683 -40.88 -20.02 17.05
C TYR A 683 -41.80 -21.14 16.52
N ARG A 684 -41.58 -21.58 15.28
CA ARG A 684 -42.20 -22.77 14.71
C ARG A 684 -41.50 -23.18 13.42
N PRO A 685 -41.63 -24.44 12.97
CA PRO A 685 -41.18 -24.84 11.64
C PRO A 685 -42.05 -24.20 10.54
N PHE A 686 -41.60 -24.30 9.30
CA PHE A 686 -42.45 -24.06 8.14
C PHE A 686 -43.54 -25.12 8.05
N THR A 687 -44.75 -24.70 7.70
CA THR A 687 -45.80 -25.63 7.25
C THR A 687 -45.44 -26.21 5.88
N ASP A 688 -46.10 -27.30 5.47
CA ASP A 688 -45.84 -27.91 4.16
C ASP A 688 -46.09 -26.95 2.99
N ASP A 689 -47.16 -26.15 3.06
CA ASP A 689 -47.47 -25.08 2.09
C ASP A 689 -46.37 -24.01 2.06
N GLU A 690 -45.93 -23.52 3.23
CA GLU A 690 -44.85 -22.53 3.30
C GLU A 690 -43.52 -23.08 2.77
N ARG A 691 -43.22 -24.36 3.05
CA ARG A 691 -42.02 -25.05 2.55
C ARG A 691 -42.06 -25.22 1.04
N GLU A 692 -43.20 -25.60 0.46
CA GLU A 692 -43.37 -25.71 -0.98
C GLU A 692 -43.16 -24.35 -1.66
N GLN A 693 -43.79 -23.30 -1.14
CA GLN A 693 -43.64 -21.93 -1.66
C GLN A 693 -42.21 -21.41 -1.50
N LEU A 694 -41.54 -21.74 -0.39
CA LEU A 694 -40.14 -21.44 -0.20
C LEU A 694 -39.28 -22.19 -1.23
N GLY A 695 -39.58 -23.46 -1.54
CA GLY A 695 -38.94 -24.22 -2.60
C GLY A 695 -39.00 -23.53 -3.96
N VAL A 696 -40.16 -22.97 -4.33
CA VAL A 696 -40.32 -22.17 -5.55
C VAL A 696 -39.41 -20.93 -5.52
N LYS A 697 -39.38 -20.18 -4.42
CA LYS A 697 -38.53 -18.99 -4.27
C LYS A 697 -37.04 -19.31 -4.32
N VAL A 698 -36.60 -20.36 -3.62
CA VAL A 698 -35.19 -20.82 -3.64
C VAL A 698 -34.79 -21.26 -5.04
N LYS A 699 -35.68 -21.93 -5.78
CA LYS A 699 -35.46 -22.26 -7.19
C LYS A 699 -35.31 -21.00 -8.05
N GLN A 700 -36.16 -19.99 -7.87
CA GLN A 700 -36.04 -18.72 -8.61
C GLN A 700 -34.69 -18.03 -8.35
N LEU A 701 -34.22 -18.03 -7.10
CA LEU A 701 -32.90 -17.52 -6.76
C LEU A 701 -31.79 -18.35 -7.43
N TYR A 702 -31.92 -19.67 -7.47
CA TYR A 702 -30.95 -20.56 -8.10
C TYR A 702 -30.89 -20.32 -9.62
N ASP A 703 -32.05 -20.27 -10.28
CA ASP A 703 -32.16 -19.97 -11.70
C ASP A 703 -31.53 -18.60 -12.04
N ARG A 704 -31.70 -17.60 -11.14
CA ARG A 704 -31.03 -16.31 -11.27
C ARG A 704 -29.51 -16.42 -11.16
N PHE A 705 -28.99 -17.20 -10.21
CA PHE A 705 -27.55 -17.42 -10.07
C PHE A 705 -26.99 -18.09 -11.32
N VAL A 706 -27.62 -19.16 -11.80
CA VAL A 706 -27.25 -19.82 -13.05
C VAL A 706 -27.26 -18.83 -14.22
N ALA A 707 -28.28 -17.97 -14.33
CA ALA A 707 -28.37 -16.95 -15.37
C ALA A 707 -27.24 -15.91 -15.29
N ARG A 708 -26.85 -15.45 -14.09
CA ARG A 708 -25.71 -14.52 -13.93
C ARG A 708 -24.39 -15.15 -14.35
N VAL A 709 -24.16 -16.40 -13.96
CA VAL A 709 -22.94 -17.13 -14.35
C VAL A 709 -22.94 -17.37 -15.86
N ALA A 710 -24.08 -17.77 -16.44
CA ALA A 710 -24.23 -17.95 -17.87
C ALA A 710 -23.91 -16.66 -18.65
N GLU A 711 -24.45 -15.51 -18.21
CA GLU A 711 -24.17 -14.19 -18.78
C GLU A 711 -22.68 -13.82 -18.66
N GLY A 712 -22.13 -13.88 -17.45
CA GLY A 712 -20.75 -13.44 -17.17
C GLY A 712 -19.68 -14.35 -17.77
N ARG A 713 -19.94 -15.65 -17.88
CA ARG A 713 -19.00 -16.66 -18.43
C ARG A 713 -19.27 -17.02 -19.88
N ARG A 714 -20.33 -16.46 -20.49
CA ARG A 714 -20.78 -16.77 -21.86
C ARG A 714 -20.99 -18.27 -22.07
N MET A 715 -21.63 -18.91 -21.09
CA MET A 715 -22.01 -20.32 -21.10
C MET A 715 -23.52 -20.43 -21.25
N ARG A 716 -24.02 -21.55 -21.77
CA ARG A 716 -25.47 -21.79 -21.73
C ARG A 716 -25.90 -22.17 -20.30
N PRO A 717 -27.13 -21.84 -19.87
CA PRO A 717 -27.63 -22.18 -18.54
C PRO A 717 -27.53 -23.68 -18.20
N ASP A 718 -27.73 -24.58 -19.16
CA ASP A 718 -27.57 -26.04 -19.02
C ASP A 718 -26.11 -26.44 -18.73
N GLU A 719 -25.15 -25.78 -19.37
CA GLU A 719 -23.72 -26.04 -19.14
C GLU A 719 -23.30 -25.57 -17.74
N VAL A 720 -23.85 -24.44 -17.30
CA VAL A 720 -23.63 -23.94 -15.93
C VAL A 720 -24.26 -24.87 -14.91
N ASP A 721 -25.52 -25.29 -15.11
CA ASP A 721 -26.22 -26.21 -14.20
C ASP A 721 -25.44 -27.52 -14.00
N ALA A 722 -24.85 -28.06 -15.06
CA ALA A 722 -24.05 -29.29 -15.04
C ALA A 722 -22.79 -29.21 -14.17
N VAL A 723 -22.19 -28.02 -14.02
CA VAL A 723 -21.01 -27.78 -13.16
C VAL A 723 -21.38 -27.08 -11.84
N ALA A 724 -22.68 -26.86 -11.59
CA ALA A 724 -23.21 -26.14 -10.44
C ALA A 724 -23.74 -27.09 -9.36
N ARG A 725 -25.04 -26.97 -9.02
CA ARG A 725 -25.75 -27.77 -8.00
C ARG A 725 -25.07 -27.78 -6.62
N GLY A 726 -24.39 -26.69 -6.28
CA GLY A 726 -23.69 -26.47 -5.01
C GLY A 726 -22.23 -26.95 -4.97
N ARG A 727 -21.74 -27.60 -6.03
CA ARG A 727 -20.42 -28.24 -6.03
C ARG A 727 -19.29 -27.23 -5.97
N VAL A 728 -18.32 -27.51 -5.11
CA VAL A 728 -17.09 -26.75 -4.95
C VAL A 728 -16.03 -27.28 -5.92
N TRP A 729 -15.20 -26.39 -6.46
CA TRP A 729 -14.11 -26.73 -7.36
C TRP A 729 -12.82 -26.05 -6.91
N THR A 730 -11.68 -26.71 -7.11
CA THR A 730 -10.38 -26.02 -7.05
C THR A 730 -10.22 -25.09 -8.25
N GLY A 731 -9.34 -24.10 -8.19
CA GLY A 731 -9.10 -23.17 -9.30
C GLY A 731 -8.58 -23.88 -10.55
N ALA A 732 -7.80 -24.95 -10.38
CA ALA A 732 -7.40 -25.82 -11.50
C ALA A 732 -8.62 -26.47 -12.18
N GLN A 733 -9.52 -27.07 -11.40
CA GLN A 733 -10.75 -27.68 -11.93
C GLN A 733 -11.72 -26.65 -12.53
N ALA A 734 -11.78 -25.47 -11.93
CA ALA A 734 -12.61 -24.36 -12.40
C ALA A 734 -12.17 -23.88 -13.78
N LEU A 735 -10.87 -23.91 -14.08
CA LEU A 735 -10.34 -23.55 -15.40
C LEU A 735 -10.81 -24.56 -16.46
N GLU A 736 -10.67 -25.86 -16.20
CA GLU A 736 -11.14 -26.93 -17.10
C GLU A 736 -12.64 -26.81 -17.43
N ARG A 737 -13.41 -26.31 -16.46
CA ARG A 737 -14.87 -26.11 -16.53
C ARG A 737 -15.27 -24.72 -17.02
N ARG A 738 -14.31 -23.88 -17.41
CA ARG A 738 -14.53 -22.51 -17.93
C ARG A 738 -15.15 -21.54 -16.90
N LEU A 739 -15.11 -21.90 -15.62
CA LEU A 739 -15.57 -21.05 -14.52
C LEU A 739 -14.56 -19.94 -14.20
N VAL A 740 -13.28 -20.14 -14.51
CA VAL A 740 -12.23 -19.10 -14.48
C VAL A 740 -11.51 -19.02 -15.82
N ASP A 741 -10.76 -17.95 -16.05
CA ASP A 741 -10.08 -17.70 -17.34
C ASP A 741 -8.61 -18.12 -17.32
N ARG A 742 -7.93 -17.92 -16.18
CA ARG A 742 -6.50 -18.21 -16.05
C ARG A 742 -6.16 -18.71 -14.65
N VAL A 743 -5.17 -19.60 -14.59
CA VAL A 743 -4.47 -19.89 -13.35
C VAL A 743 -3.48 -18.77 -13.07
N GLY A 744 -3.51 -18.21 -11.87
CA GLY A 744 -2.63 -17.12 -11.43
C GLY A 744 -3.20 -16.40 -10.22
N GLY A 745 -2.34 -15.65 -9.53
CA GLY A 745 -2.68 -14.94 -8.31
C GLY A 745 -2.80 -13.43 -8.52
N LEU A 746 -2.50 -12.68 -7.47
CA LEU A 746 -2.57 -11.22 -7.48
C LEU A 746 -1.56 -10.59 -8.45
N ARG A 747 -0.38 -11.19 -8.63
CA ARG A 747 0.68 -10.65 -9.52
C ARG A 747 0.19 -10.58 -10.96
N GLU A 748 -0.38 -11.67 -11.46
CA GLU A 748 -0.91 -11.79 -12.81
C GLU A 748 -2.12 -10.86 -13.02
N ALA A 749 -3.02 -10.78 -12.02
CA ALA A 749 -4.17 -9.89 -12.10
C ALA A 749 -3.75 -8.40 -12.15
N LEU A 750 -2.74 -8.00 -11.36
CA LEU A 750 -2.18 -6.65 -11.41
C LEU A 750 -1.45 -6.39 -12.73
N ALA A 751 -0.70 -7.35 -13.26
CA ALA A 751 -0.04 -7.22 -14.56
C ALA A 751 -1.06 -7.02 -15.70
N GLU A 752 -2.15 -7.78 -15.70
CA GLU A 752 -3.23 -7.60 -16.68
C GLU A 752 -3.93 -6.25 -16.50
N ALA A 753 -4.18 -5.83 -15.26
CA ALA A 753 -4.74 -4.51 -14.96
C ALA A 753 -3.84 -3.37 -15.47
N ARG A 754 -2.52 -3.50 -15.32
CA ARG A 754 -1.56 -2.53 -15.89
C ARG A 754 -1.64 -2.50 -17.41
N ARG A 755 -1.62 -3.67 -18.05
CA ARG A 755 -1.68 -3.81 -19.51
C ARG A 755 -2.96 -3.20 -20.10
N LEU A 756 -4.12 -3.55 -19.53
CA LEU A 756 -5.42 -3.04 -19.99
C LEU A 756 -5.63 -1.57 -19.63
N GLY A 757 -5.10 -1.13 -18.48
CA GLY A 757 -5.14 0.26 -18.03
C GLY A 757 -4.14 1.18 -18.72
N GLN A 758 -3.22 0.64 -19.54
CA GLN A 758 -2.08 1.34 -20.16
C GLN A 758 -1.24 2.08 -19.11
N LEU A 759 -0.97 1.39 -18.00
CA LEU A 759 -0.23 1.90 -16.87
C LEU A 759 1.23 1.42 -16.90
N PRO A 760 2.17 2.21 -16.37
CA PRO A 760 3.54 1.75 -16.17
C PRO A 760 3.62 0.66 -15.10
N ASP A 761 4.72 -0.11 -15.10
CA ASP A 761 4.95 -1.22 -14.15
C ASP A 761 4.96 -0.75 -12.68
N ASP A 762 5.45 0.47 -12.46
CA ASP A 762 5.51 1.14 -11.15
C ASP A 762 4.20 1.86 -10.75
N ALA A 763 3.10 1.67 -11.49
CA ALA A 763 1.84 2.35 -11.18
C ALA A 763 1.37 2.02 -9.74
N PRO A 764 1.01 3.03 -8.93
CA PRO A 764 0.55 2.81 -7.57
C PRO A 764 -0.70 1.91 -7.51
N VAL A 765 -0.81 1.14 -6.42
CA VAL A 765 -1.98 0.32 -6.13
C VAL A 765 -2.73 0.92 -4.94
N LEU A 766 -3.91 1.48 -5.19
CA LEU A 766 -4.81 1.99 -4.16
C LEU A 766 -5.65 0.85 -3.60
N SER A 767 -5.52 0.57 -2.30
CA SER A 767 -6.33 -0.45 -1.63
C SER A 767 -7.68 0.12 -1.18
N LEU A 768 -8.79 -0.53 -1.53
CA LEU A 768 -10.15 -0.14 -1.17
C LEU A 768 -10.95 -1.32 -0.57
N PRO A 769 -11.88 -1.09 0.37
CA PRO A 769 -12.06 0.15 1.11
C PRO A 769 -10.79 0.52 1.90
N GLU A 770 -10.60 1.82 2.17
CA GLU A 770 -9.51 2.30 3.01
C GLU A 770 -9.73 1.79 4.44
N GLU A 771 -8.68 1.31 5.10
CA GLU A 771 -8.73 1.03 6.55
C GLU A 771 -8.53 2.37 7.28
N ASP A 772 -9.34 2.66 8.29
CA ASP A 772 -9.17 3.87 9.10
C ASP A 772 -7.94 3.68 10.00
N THR A 773 -6.80 4.20 9.55
CA THR A 773 -5.51 4.17 10.29
C THR A 773 -5.27 5.46 11.06
N SER A 774 -6.27 6.34 11.20
CA SER A 774 -6.09 7.62 11.87
C SER A 774 -5.81 7.45 13.37
N LEU A 775 -5.06 8.39 13.97
CA LEU A 775 -4.87 8.43 15.43
C LEU A 775 -6.21 8.58 16.17
N LEU A 776 -7.23 9.18 15.54
CA LEU A 776 -8.59 9.24 16.06
C LEU A 776 -9.27 7.86 15.98
N GLY A 777 -9.13 7.12 14.87
CA GLY A 777 -9.58 5.73 14.75
C GLY A 777 -8.90 4.82 15.78
N TYR A 778 -7.60 5.01 16.00
CA TYR A 778 -6.84 4.34 17.06
C TYR A 778 -7.28 4.78 18.46
N ALA A 779 -7.50 6.07 18.72
CA ALA A 779 -7.98 6.57 20.01
C ALA A 779 -9.43 6.14 20.31
N LEU A 780 -10.32 6.16 19.33
CA LEU A 780 -11.68 5.61 19.42
C LEU A 780 -11.65 4.09 19.64
N SER A 781 -10.62 3.41 19.13
CA SER A 781 -10.36 2.01 19.44
C SER A 781 -9.94 1.79 20.90
N LEU A 782 -9.05 2.65 21.43
CA LEU A 782 -8.60 2.64 22.82
C LEU A 782 -9.69 3.04 23.83
N VAL A 783 -10.60 3.94 23.45
CA VAL A 783 -11.70 4.45 24.30
C VAL A 783 -12.96 3.58 24.18
N GLY A 784 -12.91 2.46 23.44
CA GLY A 784 -13.95 1.42 23.45
C GLY A 784 -15.19 1.72 22.61
N LEU A 785 -15.15 2.71 21.71
CA LEU A 785 -16.23 2.99 20.75
C LEU A 785 -15.97 2.39 19.36
N SER A 786 -14.78 1.84 19.09
CA SER A 786 -14.56 0.82 18.06
C SER A 786 -13.23 0.08 18.27
N ALA A 787 -13.23 -0.98 19.08
CA ALA A 787 -12.30 -2.11 19.03
C ALA A 787 -10.80 -1.93 19.41
N GLN A 788 -10.47 -1.73 20.70
CA GLN A 788 -9.52 -2.55 21.48
C GLN A 788 -9.26 -1.94 22.88
N ALA A 789 -9.91 -2.53 23.89
CA ALA A 789 -9.35 -2.65 25.23
C ALA A 789 -9.49 -4.12 25.61
N GLN A 790 -8.46 -4.94 25.35
CA GLN A 790 -8.39 -6.34 25.82
C GLN A 790 -7.01 -6.98 25.64
N GLY A 791 -5.95 -6.21 25.93
CA GLY A 791 -4.59 -6.75 26.05
C GLY A 791 -4.36 -7.59 27.31
N GLU A 792 -5.29 -7.63 28.27
CA GLU A 792 -5.08 -8.28 29.58
C GLU A 792 -6.22 -9.21 30.04
N LEU A 793 -7.24 -9.47 29.20
CA LEU A 793 -8.28 -10.48 29.50
C LEU A 793 -8.20 -11.76 28.63
N ALA A 794 -7.17 -11.87 27.79
CA ALA A 794 -6.95 -13.04 26.92
C ALA A 794 -6.13 -14.17 27.59
N THR A 795 -6.05 -14.18 28.94
CA THR A 795 -5.46 -15.28 29.72
C THR A 795 -6.44 -16.42 30.02
N ALA A 796 -7.70 -16.33 29.56
CA ALA A 796 -8.55 -17.51 29.43
C ALA A 796 -8.36 -18.09 28.02
N THR A 797 -7.47 -19.07 27.89
CA THR A 797 -7.32 -19.89 26.68
C THR A 797 -8.62 -20.67 26.45
N ILE A 798 -9.57 -20.07 25.73
CA ILE A 798 -10.70 -20.79 25.15
C ILE A 798 -10.09 -21.78 24.14
N PRO A 799 -10.27 -23.10 24.30
CA PRO A 799 -9.73 -24.07 23.37
C PRO A 799 -10.12 -23.73 21.92
N PRO A 800 -9.25 -23.93 20.92
CA PRO A 800 -9.57 -23.62 19.51
C PRO A 800 -10.91 -24.21 19.05
N VAL A 801 -11.23 -25.42 19.50
CA VAL A 801 -12.52 -26.09 19.23
C VAL A 801 -13.73 -25.33 19.79
N MET A 802 -13.59 -24.71 20.97
CA MET A 802 -14.63 -23.87 21.56
C MET A 802 -14.75 -22.53 20.82
N LEU A 803 -13.64 -21.99 20.31
CA LEU A 803 -13.64 -20.77 19.50
C LEU A 803 -14.29 -21.02 18.13
N ASP A 804 -14.00 -22.16 17.50
CA ASP A 804 -14.62 -22.59 16.25
C ASP A 804 -16.09 -22.90 16.43
N ALA A 805 -16.46 -23.53 17.55
CA ALA A 805 -17.87 -23.69 17.94
C ALA A 805 -18.55 -22.33 18.19
N ALA A 806 -17.90 -21.38 18.86
CA ALA A 806 -18.43 -20.04 19.10
C ALA A 806 -18.59 -19.26 17.79
N ARG A 807 -17.62 -19.34 16.88
CA ARG A 807 -17.71 -18.81 15.50
C ARG A 807 -18.86 -19.48 14.74
N ALA A 808 -19.05 -20.79 14.91
CA ALA A 808 -20.16 -21.53 14.34
C ALA A 808 -21.52 -21.11 14.91
N LEU A 809 -21.56 -20.66 16.16
CA LEU A 809 -22.78 -20.19 16.84
C LEU A 809 -23.02 -18.67 16.71
N THR A 810 -22.00 -17.90 16.33
CA THR A 810 -22.07 -16.44 16.08
C THR A 810 -23.24 -16.00 15.18
N PRO A 811 -23.62 -16.72 14.10
CA PRO A 811 -24.79 -16.34 13.30
C PRO A 811 -26.07 -16.24 14.14
N PHE A 812 -26.28 -17.13 15.10
CA PHE A 812 -27.47 -17.13 15.96
C PHE A 812 -27.47 -15.98 16.99
N LEU A 813 -26.34 -15.30 17.16
CA LEU A 813 -26.15 -14.18 18.09
C LEU A 813 -26.15 -12.82 17.39
N VAL A 814 -25.67 -12.77 16.13
CA VAL A 814 -25.48 -11.52 15.37
C VAL A 814 -26.69 -11.16 14.51
N PHE A 815 -27.45 -12.15 14.05
CA PHE A 815 -28.65 -11.92 13.24
C PHE A 815 -29.91 -11.91 14.13
N GLY A 816 -30.78 -10.92 13.90
CA GLY A 816 -32.08 -10.85 14.58
C GLY A 816 -32.98 -12.03 14.20
N ALA A 817 -33.96 -12.33 15.06
CA ALA A 817 -34.92 -13.44 14.87
C ALA A 817 -35.76 -13.35 13.58
N ASP A 818 -35.71 -12.20 12.90
CA ASP A 818 -36.39 -11.88 11.64
C ASP A 818 -35.51 -12.06 10.39
N ARG A 819 -34.23 -12.44 10.55
CA ARG A 819 -33.28 -12.55 9.43
C ARG A 819 -32.91 -14.01 9.12
N PRO A 820 -33.07 -14.46 7.86
CA PRO A 820 -32.71 -15.80 7.46
C PRO A 820 -31.20 -16.06 7.50
N LEU A 821 -30.83 -17.30 7.84
CA LEU A 821 -29.44 -17.73 7.95
C LEU A 821 -28.93 -18.16 6.56
N ALA A 822 -28.08 -17.36 5.93
CA ALA A 822 -27.35 -17.72 4.72
C ALA A 822 -25.85 -17.60 4.96
N ARG A 823 -25.17 -18.72 5.25
CA ARG A 823 -23.71 -18.75 5.45
C ARG A 823 -23.03 -19.93 4.76
N SER A 824 -21.72 -19.83 4.66
CA SER A 824 -20.78 -20.84 4.18
C SER A 824 -20.77 -22.10 5.07
N GLU A 825 -20.16 -23.18 4.55
CA GLU A 825 -19.88 -24.41 5.30
C GLU A 825 -18.94 -24.16 6.48
N PHE A 826 -19.23 -24.80 7.62
CA PHE A 826 -18.39 -24.85 8.82
C PHE A 826 -17.43 -26.05 8.75
N ALA A 827 -16.45 -25.99 7.87
CA ALA A 827 -15.31 -26.88 7.97
C ALA A 827 -14.39 -26.41 9.10
N GLY A 828 -13.85 -27.33 9.90
CA GLY A 828 -12.58 -27.06 10.56
C GLY A 828 -11.55 -26.70 9.48
N GLU A 829 -10.61 -25.81 9.81
CA GLU A 829 -9.60 -25.35 8.86
C GLU A 829 -9.00 -26.56 8.14
N ILE A 830 -8.93 -26.54 6.79
CA ILE A 830 -8.23 -27.59 6.05
C ILE A 830 -6.81 -27.60 6.62
N SER A 831 -6.49 -28.66 7.34
CA SER A 831 -5.28 -28.71 8.13
C SER A 831 -4.15 -29.15 7.22
N PHE A 832 -3.14 -28.30 7.17
CA PHE A 832 -1.86 -28.59 6.54
C PHE A 832 -0.80 -28.82 7.62
N GLY A 833 -1.17 -29.22 8.84
CA GLY A 833 -0.21 -29.36 9.94
C GLY A 833 0.21 -28.03 10.60
N ALA A 834 0.65 -28.13 11.86
CA ALA A 834 0.88 -27.09 12.88
C ALA A 834 -0.33 -26.16 13.23
N PRO A 835 -1.04 -26.38 14.36
CA PRO A 835 -1.91 -25.38 15.00
C PRO A 835 -1.11 -24.39 15.88
N ALA A 836 -1.75 -23.25 16.20
CA ALA A 836 -1.20 -22.07 16.87
C ALA A 836 -0.23 -22.39 18.04
N THR A 837 0.90 -21.68 18.05
CA THR A 837 1.91 -21.66 19.12
C THR A 837 1.24 -21.62 20.49
N ALA A 838 1.24 -22.74 21.21
CA ALA A 838 1.10 -22.71 22.65
C ALA A 838 2.39 -22.08 23.18
N ARG A 839 2.28 -20.90 23.80
CA ARG A 839 3.36 -20.43 24.68
C ARG A 839 3.47 -21.45 25.81
N GLU A 840 4.66 -22.02 25.98
CA GLU A 840 4.99 -22.82 27.14
C GLU A 840 4.80 -21.94 28.38
N ASP A 841 3.92 -22.37 29.28
CA ASP A 841 3.88 -21.86 30.65
C ASP A 841 5.21 -22.25 31.31
N GLU A 842 6.12 -21.28 31.49
CA GLU A 842 7.26 -21.46 32.39
C GLU A 842 6.73 -21.76 33.80
N PRO A 843 7.13 -22.87 34.45
CA PRO A 843 6.88 -23.02 35.87
C PRO A 843 7.71 -21.97 36.61
N ALA A 844 7.06 -21.24 37.52
CA ALA A 844 7.71 -20.26 38.38
C ALA A 844 8.98 -20.85 39.02
N PRO A 845 10.09 -20.10 39.11
CA PRO A 845 11.33 -20.60 39.68
C PRO A 845 11.10 -21.01 41.15
N PRO A 846 11.68 -22.12 41.61
CA PRO A 846 11.60 -22.48 43.02
C PRO A 846 12.25 -21.37 43.85
N SER A 847 11.51 -20.91 44.85
CA SER A 847 12.03 -20.04 45.91
C SER A 847 13.26 -20.70 46.52
N PHE A 848 14.41 -20.04 46.38
CA PHE A 848 15.60 -20.36 47.16
C PHE A 848 15.33 -20.03 48.63
N GLU A 849 14.92 -21.04 49.40
CA GLU A 849 15.10 -21.09 50.84
C GLU A 849 15.97 -22.31 51.20
N GLU A 850 17.14 -21.97 51.73
CA GLU A 850 17.98 -22.73 52.68
C GLU A 850 18.65 -24.07 52.28
N ARG A 851 19.99 -23.94 52.20
CA ARG A 851 21.09 -24.89 52.42
C ARG A 851 21.71 -25.61 51.23
#